data_AF-A0A1H9BQS7-F1
#
_entry.id   AF-A0A1H9BQS7-F1
#
_cell.length_a   1.000
_cell.length_b   1.000
_cell.length_c   1.000
_cell.angle_alpha   90.00
_cell.angle_beta   90.00
_cell.angle_gamma   90.00
#
_symmetry.space_group_name_H-M   'P 1'
#
loop_
_entity.id
_entity.type
_entity.pdbx_description
1 polymer ?
#
loop_
_entity_poly.entity_id
_entity_poly.type
_entity_poly.pdbx_seq_one_letter_code
_entity_poly.pdbx_strand_id
1 'polypeptide(L)'
;MSEQPDERSIPVPPSSDSYPSRRRVLQAAAAAGGVAALGGVGLAQETETIELGGETSGWQGVAPDDIEGETNPTLELEEGTTYEVTWENLDGLPHNFVIESEDGEELERTELLSVEGETQTLEFEATSEMATYYCVPHSATMRGDISVGGGGGATQAGSDGERQSFFDEGPEIGLQTVAEGMTAPTDMAVAGEEQDRYYVADQTGELWVVTDEGLQDEPFLDVSDRMVELGTFQGEYADPESEYDERGLLGVEFHPEFAENGRFFVHYSAPPNGETPNGWSHVEVVSEFQAEDTSRADPESERVLMEFQKPQYNHDAGPMAFGPDGYLYVPMGDGGGANDDMLGHVDDWYDGNAGGNGQDVSENLLGGIHRIDVDSEGEDRPYGIPDDNPLVGEEDGLDEYYAWGMRNPFGITFDSDGRLFSSDAGQNLFEEVNLVEAGGNYGWNVKEGTHCFSTDSPSEPPEDCPDAAPDEPPYDGQELQDPIVEYPHVYGEQTVGITVIGGHVYEAGDVGDLEGKYVFGDWTADPARQSPDGTLIAASEPDDGGDRVAGDADGNVTDAMNATDGNATDENATDGNATDEMNATDGNATDGNATAADAGSGGQADGEVVPRDELWDMEELQVAGTEDGSFPYFVRQFGQDADGNVYVLANQVGVPEGDTGAVMQIVPPGEGDSLSPPEEGDVGGGDGEGNETDGGANETANQTEIEDEGFGNESENESGNASNAAADG
;
A
#
# COMPACT_ATOMS: atom_id res chain seq x y z
N MET A 1 -60.12 -13.43 -27.24
CA MET A 1 -60.42 -14.81 -26.81
C MET A 1 -59.08 -15.54 -26.92
N SER A 2 -58.25 -15.44 -25.87
CA SER A 2 -58.22 -16.31 -24.66
C SER A 2 -57.27 -17.49 -24.93
N GLU A 3 -56.21 -17.80 -24.19
CA GLU A 3 -55.79 -17.58 -22.79
C GLU A 3 -54.25 -17.77 -22.67
N GLN A 4 -53.61 -17.07 -21.72
CA GLN A 4 -52.28 -17.42 -21.15
C GLN A 4 -52.42 -18.55 -20.11
N PRO A 5 -51.31 -19.20 -19.72
CA PRO A 5 -51.09 -19.47 -18.29
C PRO A 5 -49.66 -19.20 -17.76
N ASP A 6 -49.66 -18.50 -16.61
CA ASP A 6 -48.84 -18.58 -15.40
C ASP A 6 -47.31 -18.38 -15.41
N GLU A 7 -46.93 -17.12 -15.14
CA GLU A 7 -45.72 -16.74 -14.42
C GLU A 7 -45.83 -17.15 -12.94
N ARG A 8 -44.77 -17.74 -12.37
CA ARG A 8 -44.61 -17.86 -10.91
C ARG A 8 -43.93 -16.59 -10.40
N SER A 9 -44.72 -15.71 -9.81
CA SER A 9 -44.25 -14.56 -9.04
C SER A 9 -43.65 -15.01 -7.70
N ILE A 10 -42.42 -14.59 -7.41
CA ILE A 10 -41.86 -14.54 -6.06
C ILE A 10 -42.46 -13.30 -5.37
N PRO A 11 -42.91 -13.36 -4.09
CA PRO A 11 -43.63 -12.25 -3.49
C PRO A 11 -42.67 -11.15 -3.02
N VAL A 12 -42.85 -9.95 -3.59
CA VAL A 12 -42.39 -8.68 -3.02
C VAL A 12 -43.23 -8.36 -1.77
N PRO A 13 -42.64 -8.10 -0.59
CA PRO A 13 -43.40 -7.63 0.55
C PRO A 13 -43.77 -6.12 0.38
N PRO A 14 -44.93 -5.69 0.89
CA PRO A 14 -45.40 -4.32 0.67
C PRO A 14 -44.64 -3.31 1.52
N SER A 15 -44.27 -2.20 0.87
CA SER A 15 -43.89 -0.95 1.52
C SER A 15 -45.02 -0.40 2.40
N SER A 16 -44.58 0.20 3.52
CA SER A 16 -45.31 1.05 4.48
C SER A 16 -46.31 0.36 5.43
N ASP A 17 -45.87 0.16 6.67
CA ASP A 17 -46.61 0.63 7.85
C ASP A 17 -45.62 1.07 8.95
N SER A 18 -45.82 2.31 9.39
CA SER A 18 -45.07 3.07 10.38
C SER A 18 -44.88 2.36 11.72
N TYR A 19 -43.63 2.22 12.16
CA TYR A 19 -43.29 2.02 13.57
C TYR A 19 -42.60 3.28 14.14
N PRO A 20 -42.90 3.65 15.39
CA PRO A 20 -42.64 4.99 15.89
C PRO A 20 -41.16 5.19 16.21
N SER A 21 -40.56 6.23 15.64
CA SER A 21 -39.32 6.78 16.16
C SER A 21 -39.52 7.15 17.62
N ARG A 22 -38.71 6.59 18.51
CA ARG A 22 -38.60 7.07 19.89
C ARG A 22 -37.70 8.31 19.90
N ARG A 23 -38.22 9.41 19.34
CA ARG A 23 -37.69 10.74 19.63
C ARG A 23 -37.97 11.07 21.10
N ARG A 24 -36.98 10.97 21.97
CA ARG A 24 -36.99 11.70 23.24
C ARG A 24 -36.55 13.14 22.97
N VAL A 25 -37.51 13.96 22.55
CA VAL A 25 -37.36 15.41 22.61
C VAL A 25 -37.56 15.83 24.07
N LEU A 26 -36.49 16.21 24.76
CA LEU A 26 -36.61 16.95 26.02
C LEU A 26 -37.03 18.39 25.68
N GLN A 27 -38.30 18.71 25.97
CA GLN A 27 -38.83 20.06 25.89
C GLN A 27 -38.22 20.94 26.99
N ALA A 28 -37.46 21.96 26.59
CA ALA A 28 -37.06 23.07 27.45
C ALA A 28 -38.31 23.82 27.97
N ALA A 29 -38.55 23.73 29.27
CA ALA A 29 -39.59 24.48 29.95
C ALA A 29 -39.05 25.87 30.35
N ALA A 30 -39.50 26.92 29.65
CA ALA A 30 -39.31 28.30 30.08
C ALA A 30 -40.09 28.58 31.38
N ALA A 31 -39.39 28.69 32.51
CA ALA A 31 -39.95 29.10 33.79
C ALA A 31 -39.67 30.60 34.04
N ALA A 32 -40.71 31.42 33.87
CA ALA A 32 -40.71 32.81 34.32
C ALA A 32 -40.93 32.90 35.84
N GLY A 33 -39.94 33.42 36.56
CA GLY A 33 -40.06 34.34 37.70
C GLY A 33 -40.84 33.92 38.96
N GLY A 34 -40.12 33.68 40.06
CA GLY A 34 -40.66 33.72 41.43
C GLY A 34 -39.57 33.65 42.51
N VAL A 35 -39.17 34.80 43.05
CA VAL A 35 -38.14 34.94 44.11
C VAL A 35 -38.64 34.47 45.48
N ALA A 36 -37.90 33.57 46.15
CA ALA A 36 -37.70 33.58 47.62
C ALA A 36 -36.53 32.65 48.05
N ALA A 37 -35.53 33.26 48.69
CA ALA A 37 -34.27 32.74 49.22
C ALA A 37 -34.31 31.46 50.10
N LEU A 38 -33.27 30.60 50.00
CA LEU A 38 -32.12 30.50 50.95
C LEU A 38 -31.31 29.17 50.76
N GLY A 39 -30.06 29.29 50.28
CA GLY A 39 -28.88 28.59 50.83
C GLY A 39 -28.61 27.12 50.47
N GLY A 40 -27.73 26.91 49.48
CA GLY A 40 -27.05 25.64 49.20
C GLY A 40 -26.85 25.41 47.70
N VAL A 41 -25.86 26.07 47.10
CA VAL A 41 -25.49 25.87 45.70
C VAL A 41 -24.59 24.64 45.63
N GLY A 42 -25.11 23.52 45.14
CA GLY A 42 -24.29 22.61 44.33
C GLY A 42 -24.36 23.17 42.92
N LEU A 43 -23.22 23.55 42.35
CA LEU A 43 -23.13 23.85 40.92
C LEU A 43 -23.37 22.51 40.21
N ALA A 44 -24.36 22.42 39.32
CA ALA A 44 -24.32 21.40 38.30
C ALA A 44 -23.22 21.84 37.34
N GLN A 45 -22.20 21.00 37.10
CA GLN A 45 -21.32 21.18 35.95
C GLN A 45 -22.20 21.12 34.71
N GLU A 46 -22.02 22.06 33.78
CA GLU A 46 -22.65 21.97 32.46
C GLU A 46 -21.86 20.91 31.69
N THR A 47 -22.57 19.96 31.07
CA THR A 47 -21.98 19.00 30.14
C THR A 47 -21.43 19.76 28.94
N GLU A 48 -20.18 19.50 28.57
CA GLU A 48 -19.55 20.06 27.38
C GLU A 48 -19.70 19.07 26.22
N THR A 49 -19.90 19.58 25.00
CA THR A 49 -20.17 18.75 23.81
C THR A 49 -19.01 18.86 22.84
N ILE A 50 -18.58 17.71 22.34
CA ILE A 50 -17.59 17.55 21.27
C ILE A 50 -18.31 16.88 20.11
N GLU A 51 -18.12 17.39 18.90
CA GLU A 51 -18.67 16.83 17.67
C GLU A 51 -17.53 16.44 16.73
N LEU A 52 -17.59 15.20 16.21
CA LEU A 52 -16.62 14.64 15.27
C LEU A 52 -17.33 14.05 14.04
N GLY A 53 -16.63 13.94 12.93
CA GLY A 53 -16.95 13.07 11.80
C GLY A 53 -16.00 11.87 11.79
N GLY A 54 -16.51 10.67 11.50
CA GLY A 54 -15.70 9.46 11.37
C GLY A 54 -15.66 9.01 9.92
N GLU A 55 -14.46 8.96 9.35
CA GLU A 55 -14.15 8.36 8.05
C GLU A 55 -12.82 7.63 8.13
N THR A 56 -12.56 6.67 7.25
CA THR A 56 -11.33 5.85 7.30
C THR A 56 -10.03 6.62 7.21
N SER A 57 -10.05 7.85 6.69
CA SER A 57 -8.88 8.75 6.67
C SER A 57 -8.59 9.39 8.04
N GLY A 58 -9.55 9.45 8.96
CA GLY A 58 -9.36 9.97 10.32
C GLY A 58 -10.63 10.46 11.00
N TRP A 59 -10.51 10.87 12.28
CA TRP A 59 -11.59 11.60 12.96
C TRP A 59 -11.55 13.08 12.58
N GLN A 60 -12.58 13.59 11.91
CA GLN A 60 -12.67 15.01 11.56
C GLN A 60 -13.28 15.82 12.69
N GLY A 61 -12.59 16.86 13.14
CA GLY A 61 -13.12 17.78 14.15
C GLY A 61 -14.23 18.68 13.57
N VAL A 62 -15.38 18.71 14.24
CA VAL A 62 -16.55 19.52 13.82
C VAL A 62 -16.85 20.63 14.83
N ALA A 63 -16.86 20.31 16.12
CA ALA A 63 -17.05 21.29 17.18
C ALA A 63 -16.42 20.82 18.50
N PRO A 64 -15.90 21.72 19.36
CA PRO A 64 -15.94 23.19 19.28
C PRO A 64 -15.06 23.80 18.18
N ASP A 65 -15.19 25.12 17.93
CA ASP A 65 -14.42 25.88 16.92
C ASP A 65 -12.89 25.64 16.99
N ASP A 66 -12.37 25.26 18.16
CA ASP A 66 -10.94 25.02 18.39
C ASP A 66 -10.44 23.69 17.77
N ILE A 67 -11.33 22.79 17.34
CA ILE A 67 -10.97 21.55 16.63
C ILE A 67 -11.57 21.49 15.21
N GLU A 68 -12.31 22.52 14.78
CA GLU A 68 -13.05 22.51 13.50
C GLU A 68 -12.06 22.39 12.31
N GLY A 69 -12.20 21.32 11.52
CA GLY A 69 -11.39 21.07 10.33
C GLY A 69 -10.04 20.40 10.61
N GLU A 70 -9.76 20.01 11.84
CA GLU A 70 -8.57 19.20 12.18
C GLU A 70 -8.86 17.70 12.01
N THR A 71 -7.91 16.95 11.46
CA THR A 71 -7.95 15.48 11.44
C THR A 71 -7.26 14.94 12.68
N ASN A 72 -7.93 14.01 13.38
CA ASN A 72 -7.53 13.43 14.66
C ASN A 72 -7.18 14.48 15.75
N PRO A 73 -8.06 15.46 16.03
CA PRO A 73 -7.76 16.56 16.93
C PRO A 73 -7.45 16.10 18.36
N THR A 74 -6.54 16.77 19.06
CA THR A 74 -6.34 16.54 20.49
C THR A 74 -7.57 17.03 21.27
N LEU A 75 -8.18 16.16 22.07
CA LEU A 75 -9.30 16.52 22.94
C LEU A 75 -8.77 17.08 24.26
N GLU A 76 -8.85 18.41 24.42
CA GLU A 76 -8.50 19.11 25.65
C GLU A 76 -9.66 19.06 26.66
N LEU A 77 -9.51 18.28 27.73
CA LEU A 77 -10.55 18.01 28.73
C LEU A 77 -10.17 18.53 30.11
N GLU A 78 -11.17 18.95 30.90
CA GLU A 78 -10.99 19.27 32.30
C GLU A 78 -11.32 18.07 33.21
N GLU A 79 -10.36 17.64 34.04
CA GLU A 79 -10.56 16.50 34.96
C GLU A 79 -11.81 16.68 35.85
N GLY A 80 -12.67 15.66 35.86
CA GLY A 80 -13.92 15.65 36.62
C GLY A 80 -15.06 16.45 35.97
N THR A 81 -14.90 16.91 34.73
CA THR A 81 -15.99 17.47 33.90
C THR A 81 -16.60 16.35 33.05
N THR A 82 -17.93 16.37 32.89
CA THR A 82 -18.66 15.43 32.03
C THR A 82 -18.71 15.96 30.61
N TYR A 83 -18.31 15.14 29.65
CA TYR A 83 -18.34 15.41 28.22
C TYR A 83 -19.34 14.51 27.50
N GLU A 84 -19.93 15.02 26.43
CA GLU A 84 -20.66 14.24 25.43
C GLU A 84 -19.91 14.36 24.09
N VAL A 85 -19.26 13.28 23.66
CA VAL A 85 -18.71 13.18 22.29
C VAL A 85 -19.80 12.61 21.40
N THR A 86 -20.24 13.37 20.40
CA THR A 86 -21.13 12.90 19.34
C THR A 86 -20.33 12.80 18.05
N TRP A 87 -20.42 11.67 17.36
CA TRP A 87 -19.76 11.50 16.07
C TRP A 87 -20.75 11.05 15.00
N GLU A 88 -20.53 11.48 13.76
CA GLU A 88 -21.27 11.09 12.55
C GLU A 88 -20.41 10.18 11.67
N ASN A 89 -20.96 9.06 11.22
CA ASN A 89 -20.31 8.22 10.23
C ASN A 89 -20.38 8.90 8.86
N LEU A 90 -19.25 9.28 8.27
CA LEU A 90 -19.20 10.07 7.04
C LEU A 90 -19.06 9.22 5.76
N ASP A 91 -18.54 8.00 5.86
CA ASP A 91 -18.17 7.16 4.70
C ASP A 91 -19.02 5.87 4.57
N GLY A 92 -19.86 5.58 5.57
CA GLY A 92 -20.69 4.38 5.64
C GLY A 92 -19.96 3.10 6.04
N LEU A 93 -18.66 3.14 6.33
CA LEU A 93 -17.88 2.00 6.79
C LEU A 93 -18.06 1.76 8.31
N PRO A 94 -17.79 0.56 8.84
CA PRO A 94 -17.94 0.29 10.26
C PRO A 94 -16.99 1.12 11.13
N HIS A 95 -17.54 1.99 11.98
CA HIS A 95 -16.78 2.84 12.90
C HIS A 95 -17.27 2.75 14.33
N ASN A 96 -16.37 2.88 15.30
CA ASN A 96 -16.70 3.09 16.70
C ASN A 96 -15.69 4.04 17.34
N PHE A 97 -16.12 4.79 18.35
CA PHE A 97 -15.26 5.62 19.18
C PHE A 97 -14.91 4.89 20.48
N VAL A 98 -13.62 4.75 20.76
CA VAL A 98 -13.04 4.15 21.97
C VAL A 98 -12.16 5.18 22.67
N ILE A 99 -12.20 5.22 24.00
CA ILE A 99 -11.27 5.99 24.84
C ILE A 99 -10.40 5.00 25.59
N GLU A 100 -9.10 5.23 25.57
CA GLU A 100 -8.08 4.37 26.16
C GLU A 100 -7.14 5.17 27.07
N SER A 101 -6.52 4.45 27.99
CA SER A 101 -5.51 4.98 28.91
C SER A 101 -4.09 4.87 28.34
N GLU A 102 -3.13 5.56 28.97
CA GLU A 102 -1.70 5.50 28.58
C GLU A 102 -1.13 4.07 28.65
N ASP A 103 -1.69 3.20 29.50
CA ASP A 103 -1.29 1.79 29.63
C ASP A 103 -2.05 0.84 28.67
N GLY A 104 -2.88 1.36 27.75
CA GLY A 104 -3.66 0.56 26.80
C GLY A 104 -4.93 -0.10 27.38
N GLU A 105 -5.35 0.28 28.59
CA GLU A 105 -6.65 -0.14 29.13
C GLU A 105 -7.77 0.68 28.49
N GLU A 106 -8.71 0.01 27.81
CA GLU A 106 -9.93 0.64 27.33
C GLU A 106 -10.80 1.10 28.52
N LEU A 107 -11.18 2.38 28.48
CA LEU A 107 -11.98 3.02 29.52
C LEU A 107 -13.46 3.12 29.13
N GLU A 108 -13.74 3.53 27.89
CA GLU A 108 -15.10 3.71 27.37
C GLU A 108 -15.17 3.35 25.89
N ARG A 109 -16.33 2.86 25.42
CA ARG A 109 -16.54 2.55 23.99
C ARG A 109 -17.97 2.76 23.52
N THR A 110 -18.10 2.98 22.23
CA THR A 110 -19.38 2.99 21.49
C THR A 110 -19.59 1.70 20.70
N GLU A 111 -20.83 1.43 20.27
CA GLU A 111 -21.15 0.33 19.34
C GLU A 111 -20.66 0.68 17.91
N LEU A 112 -20.41 -0.32 17.06
CA LEU A 112 -20.10 -0.07 15.65
C LEU A 112 -21.31 0.50 14.89
N LEU A 113 -21.11 1.59 14.15
CA LEU A 113 -22.04 2.11 13.15
C LEU A 113 -21.49 1.86 11.75
N SER A 114 -22.33 1.37 10.84
CA SER A 114 -21.95 1.05 9.45
C SER A 114 -22.94 1.66 8.46
N VAL A 115 -23.52 2.81 8.79
CA VAL A 115 -24.49 3.52 7.96
C VAL A 115 -24.08 4.97 7.89
N GLU A 116 -23.83 5.44 6.68
CA GLU A 116 -23.48 6.83 6.38
C GLU A 116 -24.56 7.79 6.93
N GLY A 117 -24.11 8.86 7.58
CA GLY A 117 -24.92 9.86 8.26
C GLY A 117 -25.58 9.39 9.57
N GLU A 118 -25.32 8.16 10.03
CA GLU A 118 -25.72 7.73 11.37
C GLU A 118 -24.80 8.34 12.43
N THR A 119 -25.39 8.78 13.54
CA THR A 119 -24.66 9.39 14.64
C THR A 119 -24.77 8.61 15.93
N GLN A 120 -23.72 8.63 16.73
CA GLN A 120 -23.70 8.06 18.08
C GLN A 120 -23.05 9.02 19.06
N THR A 121 -23.52 8.97 20.31
CA THR A 121 -23.03 9.84 21.39
C THR A 121 -22.53 8.98 22.56
N LEU A 122 -21.34 9.30 23.05
CA LEU A 122 -20.73 8.77 24.27
C LEU A 122 -20.69 9.85 25.35
N GLU A 123 -21.32 9.59 26.50
CA GLU A 123 -21.23 10.47 27.68
C GLU A 123 -20.20 9.87 28.65
N PHE A 124 -19.18 10.63 29.06
CA PHE A 124 -18.16 10.18 30.00
C PHE A 124 -17.69 11.32 30.92
N GLU A 125 -17.12 10.97 32.07
CA GLU A 125 -16.46 11.92 32.97
C GLU A 125 -14.96 11.89 32.69
N ALA A 126 -14.35 13.04 32.36
CA ALA A 126 -12.93 13.11 32.05
C ALA A 126 -12.10 12.72 33.30
N THR A 127 -11.20 11.77 33.14
CA THR A 127 -10.29 11.33 34.21
C THR A 127 -8.85 11.48 33.75
N SER A 128 -7.91 11.65 34.69
CA SER A 128 -6.48 11.71 34.37
C SER A 128 -5.91 10.40 33.80
N GLU A 129 -6.72 9.33 33.74
CA GLU A 129 -6.33 8.05 33.15
C GLU A 129 -6.58 8.04 31.63
N MET A 130 -7.41 8.94 31.09
CA MET A 130 -7.69 9.04 29.65
C MET A 130 -6.51 9.66 28.92
N ALA A 131 -6.04 9.01 27.86
CA ALA A 131 -4.86 9.42 27.11
C ALA A 131 -5.11 9.50 25.61
N THR A 132 -5.87 8.58 25.04
CA THR A 132 -6.11 8.51 23.59
C THR A 132 -7.55 8.14 23.28
N TYR A 133 -7.97 8.42 22.06
CA TYR A 133 -9.20 7.89 21.48
C TYR A 133 -8.94 7.35 20.09
N TYR A 134 -9.68 6.31 19.69
CA TYR A 134 -9.51 5.72 18.37
C TYR A 134 -10.73 4.96 17.86
N CYS A 135 -10.67 4.56 16.60
CA CYS A 135 -11.60 3.63 15.95
C CYS A 135 -10.99 2.23 15.88
N VAL A 136 -11.70 1.20 16.35
CA VAL A 136 -11.15 -0.18 16.40
C VAL A 136 -10.85 -0.72 15.00
N PRO A 137 -11.78 -0.63 14.02
CA PRO A 137 -11.50 -1.11 12.66
C PRO A 137 -10.40 -0.33 11.93
N HIS A 138 -10.16 0.93 12.32
CA HIS A 138 -9.26 1.85 11.60
C HIS A 138 -8.27 2.51 12.57
N SER A 139 -7.66 1.72 13.46
CA SER A 139 -6.90 2.25 14.60
C SER A 139 -5.60 2.97 14.21
N ALA A 140 -5.06 2.65 13.03
CA ALA A 140 -3.89 3.31 12.45
C ALA A 140 -4.19 4.74 11.99
N THR A 141 -5.39 5.00 11.47
CA THR A 141 -5.74 6.27 10.81
C THR A 141 -6.71 7.12 11.62
N MET A 142 -7.62 6.51 12.37
CA MET A 142 -8.63 7.18 13.18
C MET A 142 -8.23 7.14 14.66
N ARG A 143 -7.17 7.84 15.03
CA ARG A 143 -6.63 7.89 16.39
C ARG A 143 -6.15 9.30 16.74
N GLY A 144 -6.56 9.81 17.89
CA GLY A 144 -6.13 11.12 18.40
C GLY A 144 -5.88 11.14 19.90
N ASP A 145 -5.25 12.20 20.37
CA ASP A 145 -4.83 12.37 21.77
C ASP A 145 -5.94 12.95 22.66
N ILE A 146 -5.87 12.66 23.96
CA ILE A 146 -6.66 13.29 25.02
C ILE A 146 -5.72 13.94 26.03
N SER A 147 -5.86 15.26 26.22
CA SER A 147 -5.13 16.02 27.23
C SER A 147 -6.07 16.38 28.38
N VAL A 148 -5.83 15.84 29.59
CA VAL A 148 -6.69 16.11 30.76
C VAL A 148 -6.01 17.06 31.74
N GLY A 149 -6.47 18.32 31.79
CA GLY A 149 -5.82 19.42 32.49
C GLY A 149 -6.71 20.21 33.46
N GLY A 150 -6.37 20.22 34.75
CA GLY A 150 -6.94 21.14 35.73
C GLY A 150 -6.28 22.53 35.65
N GLY A 151 -7.01 23.54 35.15
CA GLY A 151 -6.52 24.90 34.87
C GLY A 151 -5.36 25.42 35.73
N GLY A 152 -4.18 25.55 35.12
CA GLY A 152 -3.03 26.23 35.71
C GLY A 152 -1.70 25.77 35.14
N GLY A 153 -1.21 26.49 34.13
CA GLY A 153 0.08 26.23 33.48
C GLY A 153 1.22 25.95 34.48
N ALA A 154 1.80 24.77 34.32
CA ALA A 154 3.15 24.45 34.72
C ALA A 154 3.71 23.55 33.62
N THR A 155 4.63 24.09 32.83
CA THR A 155 5.55 23.32 32.02
C THR A 155 6.26 22.33 32.92
N GLN A 156 5.77 21.10 32.93
CA GLN A 156 6.47 19.98 33.51
C GLN A 156 7.44 19.54 32.42
N ALA A 157 8.69 19.98 32.57
CA ALA A 157 9.82 19.28 31.98
C ALA A 157 9.81 17.86 32.56
N GLY A 158 9.05 16.97 31.92
CA GLY A 158 9.19 15.54 32.04
C GLY A 158 10.55 15.16 31.49
N SER A 159 11.21 14.23 32.15
CA SER A 159 12.49 13.71 31.71
C SER A 159 12.36 13.09 30.33
N ASP A 160 13.12 13.61 29.36
CA ASP A 160 13.50 12.90 28.15
C ASP A 160 14.19 11.59 28.57
N GLY A 161 13.41 10.52 28.74
CA GLY A 161 13.87 9.23 28.27
C GLY A 161 13.57 9.28 26.79
N GLU A 162 14.60 9.36 25.95
CA GLU A 162 14.46 9.20 24.51
C GLU A 162 13.58 7.96 24.28
N ARG A 163 12.36 8.16 23.78
CA ARG A 163 11.55 7.04 23.27
C ARG A 163 12.39 6.43 22.16
N GLN A 164 12.62 5.13 22.26
CA GLN A 164 13.46 4.44 21.30
C GLN A 164 12.72 4.41 19.96
N SER A 165 13.37 4.85 18.87
CA SER A 165 12.88 4.61 17.51
C SER A 165 12.82 3.10 17.26
N PHE A 166 11.95 2.65 16.36
CA PHE A 166 11.91 1.24 15.97
C PHE A 166 13.14 0.85 15.14
N PHE A 167 13.54 1.73 14.22
CA PHE A 167 14.75 1.58 13.43
C PHE A 167 15.96 2.08 14.23
N ASP A 168 17.08 1.37 14.11
CA ASP A 168 18.34 1.89 14.61
C ASP A 168 18.81 3.07 13.73
N GLU A 169 19.53 4.03 14.31
CA GLU A 169 20.09 5.14 13.54
C GLU A 169 21.18 4.63 12.59
N GLY A 170 20.94 4.78 11.28
CA GLY A 170 21.81 4.30 10.21
C GLY A 170 22.88 5.29 9.74
N PRO A 171 23.60 4.94 8.66
CA PRO A 171 24.64 5.79 8.11
C PRO A 171 24.08 7.09 7.51
N GLU A 172 24.91 8.13 7.54
CA GLU A 172 24.63 9.41 6.87
C GLU A 172 24.91 9.29 5.37
N ILE A 173 23.93 9.67 4.55
CA ILE A 173 23.99 9.61 3.07
C ILE A 173 23.79 10.99 2.46
N GLY A 174 24.24 11.20 1.24
CA GLY A 174 23.86 12.36 0.43
C GLY A 174 22.85 11.95 -0.63
N LEU A 175 22.00 12.88 -1.05
CA LEU A 175 21.10 12.69 -2.19
C LEU A 175 21.43 13.73 -3.26
N GLN A 176 21.79 13.29 -4.45
CA GLN A 176 22.07 14.17 -5.58
C GLN A 176 20.92 14.10 -6.57
N THR A 177 20.26 15.24 -6.82
CA THR A 177 19.18 15.31 -7.80
C THR A 177 19.73 15.13 -9.21
N VAL A 178 19.20 14.13 -9.92
CA VAL A 178 19.59 13.79 -11.30
C VAL A 178 18.57 14.34 -12.29
N ALA A 179 17.29 14.30 -11.94
CA ALA A 179 16.21 14.89 -12.73
C ALA A 179 15.05 15.36 -11.85
N GLU A 180 14.36 16.39 -12.36
CA GLU A 180 13.11 16.95 -11.85
C GLU A 180 12.22 17.28 -13.05
N GLY A 181 10.95 17.62 -12.79
CA GLY A 181 10.00 18.01 -13.84
C GLY A 181 9.08 16.88 -14.30
N MET A 182 9.16 15.73 -13.64
CA MET A 182 8.17 14.65 -13.72
C MET A 182 7.01 14.93 -12.76
N THR A 183 5.92 14.17 -12.88
CA THR A 183 4.77 14.30 -11.99
C THR A 183 4.87 13.39 -10.78
N ALA A 184 4.90 12.08 -10.99
CA ALA A 184 5.00 11.06 -9.95
C ALA A 184 5.74 9.83 -10.51
N PRO A 185 7.09 9.82 -10.49
CA PRO A 185 7.86 8.71 -11.05
C PRO A 185 7.56 7.40 -10.32
N THR A 186 7.33 6.32 -11.07
CA THR A 186 6.85 5.02 -10.56
C THR A 186 7.86 3.89 -10.72
N ASP A 187 8.76 3.98 -11.69
CA ASP A 187 9.82 2.99 -11.92
C ASP A 187 10.98 3.57 -12.74
N MET A 188 12.15 2.98 -12.64
CA MET A 188 13.35 3.39 -13.36
C MET A 188 14.15 2.19 -13.86
N ALA A 189 14.44 2.18 -15.16
CA ALA A 189 15.27 1.15 -15.78
C ALA A 189 16.43 1.74 -16.59
N VAL A 190 17.45 0.91 -16.81
CA VAL A 190 18.61 1.21 -17.66
C VAL A 190 18.64 0.28 -18.88
N ALA A 191 18.92 0.85 -20.05
CA ALA A 191 18.96 0.07 -21.28
C ALA A 191 20.39 -0.40 -21.62
N GLY A 192 20.77 -1.59 -21.16
CA GLY A 192 22.06 -2.21 -21.46
C GLY A 192 23.27 -1.52 -20.80
N GLU A 193 24.44 -1.52 -21.45
CA GLU A 193 25.68 -0.91 -20.91
C GLU A 193 25.77 0.64 -21.08
N GLU A 194 24.68 1.34 -21.44
CA GLU A 194 24.68 2.82 -21.48
C GLU A 194 24.56 3.40 -20.07
N GLN A 195 25.69 3.47 -19.36
CA GLN A 195 25.79 3.85 -17.93
C GLN A 195 25.23 5.24 -17.57
N ASP A 196 25.06 6.16 -18.52
CA ASP A 196 24.66 7.55 -18.26
C ASP A 196 23.25 7.89 -18.81
N ARG A 197 22.38 6.88 -19.00
CA ARG A 197 21.02 7.06 -19.51
C ARG A 197 20.01 6.22 -18.73
N TYR A 198 19.03 6.90 -18.16
CA TYR A 198 17.97 6.30 -17.36
C TYR A 198 16.62 6.51 -18.03
N TYR A 199 15.73 5.54 -17.92
CA TYR A 199 14.37 5.61 -18.42
C TYR A 199 13.42 5.54 -17.23
N VAL A 200 12.62 6.58 -17.04
CA VAL A 200 11.83 6.77 -15.83
C VAL A 200 10.36 6.77 -16.22
N ALA A 201 9.62 5.77 -15.75
CA ALA A 201 8.18 5.72 -15.87
C ALA A 201 7.56 6.79 -14.95
N ASP A 202 6.61 7.55 -15.47
CA ASP A 202 5.83 8.54 -14.75
C ASP A 202 4.37 8.10 -14.70
N GLN A 203 3.74 8.20 -13.53
CA GLN A 203 2.41 7.66 -13.29
C GLN A 203 1.38 8.15 -14.33
N THR A 204 1.56 9.35 -14.88
CA THR A 204 0.68 10.00 -15.86
C THR A 204 0.69 9.37 -17.26
N GLY A 205 1.63 8.45 -17.55
CA GLY A 205 1.67 7.69 -18.80
C GLY A 205 2.90 7.95 -19.68
N GLU A 206 3.77 8.87 -19.27
CA GLU A 206 5.02 9.19 -19.96
C GLU A 206 6.19 8.34 -19.43
N LEU A 207 6.94 7.74 -20.35
CA LEU A 207 8.24 7.17 -20.06
C LEU A 207 9.31 8.17 -20.48
N TRP A 208 10.01 8.77 -19.52
CA TRP A 208 11.00 9.80 -19.77
C TRP A 208 12.39 9.24 -20.00
N VAL A 209 13.25 10.03 -20.65
CA VAL A 209 14.70 9.76 -20.69
C VAL A 209 15.43 10.82 -19.88
N VAL A 210 16.28 10.38 -18.96
CA VAL A 210 17.21 11.19 -18.20
C VAL A 210 18.63 10.92 -18.68
N THR A 211 19.42 11.98 -18.84
CA THR A 211 20.83 11.92 -19.25
C THR A 211 21.66 12.91 -18.42
N ASP A 212 22.97 12.97 -18.64
CA ASP A 212 23.83 14.04 -18.10
C ASP A 212 23.36 15.48 -18.40
N GLU A 213 22.53 15.67 -19.44
CA GLU A 213 21.96 16.96 -19.80
C GLU A 213 20.64 17.27 -19.05
N GLY A 214 20.16 16.34 -18.24
CA GLY A 214 18.87 16.36 -17.53
C GLY A 214 17.79 15.53 -18.21
N LEU A 215 16.54 15.78 -17.80
CA LEU A 215 15.32 15.23 -18.40
C LEU A 215 15.16 15.72 -19.85
N GLN A 216 14.79 14.83 -20.78
CA GLN A 216 14.52 15.20 -22.17
C GLN A 216 13.18 15.97 -22.32
N ASP A 217 13.12 16.86 -23.31
CA ASP A 217 11.93 17.69 -23.60
C ASP A 217 10.73 16.85 -24.12
N GLU A 218 10.99 15.70 -24.73
CA GLU A 218 9.98 14.78 -25.25
C GLU A 218 10.15 13.40 -24.61
N PRO A 219 9.04 12.71 -24.26
CA PRO A 219 9.13 11.38 -23.66
C PRO A 219 9.62 10.34 -24.67
N PHE A 220 10.24 9.29 -24.14
CA PHE A 220 10.63 8.09 -24.90
C PHE A 220 9.40 7.39 -25.47
N LEU A 221 8.36 7.22 -24.65
CA LEU A 221 7.07 6.63 -24.97
C LEU A 221 5.98 7.39 -24.20
N ASP A 222 4.78 7.52 -24.77
CA ASP A 222 3.61 8.07 -24.12
C ASP A 222 2.44 7.10 -24.35
N VAL A 223 1.92 6.54 -23.26
CA VAL A 223 0.78 5.61 -23.24
C VAL A 223 -0.46 6.21 -22.56
N SER A 224 -0.46 7.51 -22.25
CA SER A 224 -1.55 8.20 -21.54
C SER A 224 -2.91 8.03 -22.23
N ASP A 225 -2.94 7.88 -23.56
CA ASP A 225 -4.16 7.66 -24.35
C ASP A 225 -4.72 6.23 -24.29
N ARG A 226 -3.95 5.29 -23.71
CA ARG A 226 -4.33 3.88 -23.49
C ARG A 226 -4.77 3.61 -22.06
N MET A 227 -4.52 4.55 -21.16
CA MET A 227 -4.75 4.37 -19.73
C MET A 227 -6.15 4.77 -19.30
N VAL A 228 -6.54 4.35 -18.11
CA VAL A 228 -7.64 4.97 -17.37
C VAL A 228 -7.34 6.44 -17.11
N GLU A 229 -8.40 7.24 -16.96
CA GLU A 229 -8.25 8.63 -16.50
C GLU A 229 -7.97 8.62 -14.98
N LEU A 230 -6.77 9.05 -14.59
CA LEU A 230 -6.34 9.13 -13.18
C LEU A 230 -7.21 10.10 -12.39
N GLY A 231 -7.38 9.83 -11.10
CA GLY A 231 -8.28 10.60 -10.22
C GLY A 231 -9.76 10.41 -10.57
N THR A 232 -10.08 9.47 -11.47
CA THR A 232 -11.47 9.07 -11.75
C THR A 232 -11.66 7.58 -11.45
N PHE A 233 -12.49 7.29 -10.46
CA PHE A 233 -12.69 5.93 -9.98
C PHE A 233 -13.97 5.35 -10.57
N GLN A 234 -13.82 4.18 -11.19
CA GLN A 234 -14.92 3.38 -11.72
C GLN A 234 -14.92 2.04 -10.97
N GLY A 235 -16.11 1.47 -10.75
CA GLY A 235 -16.28 0.22 -10.03
C GLY A 235 -17.37 0.30 -8.99
N GLU A 236 -17.75 -0.83 -8.40
CA GLU A 236 -18.78 -0.87 -7.35
C GLU A 236 -18.29 -0.26 -6.02
N TYR A 237 -16.98 -0.25 -5.78
CA TYR A 237 -16.34 0.20 -4.54
C TYR A 237 -15.40 1.39 -4.73
N ALA A 238 -15.47 2.03 -5.89
CA ALA A 238 -14.74 3.25 -6.17
C ALA A 238 -15.22 4.39 -5.24
N ASP A 239 -14.29 5.00 -4.51
CA ASP A 239 -14.52 6.26 -3.82
C ASP A 239 -14.28 7.42 -4.81
N PRO A 240 -15.33 8.15 -5.25
CA PRO A 240 -15.17 9.26 -6.17
C PRO A 240 -14.51 10.50 -5.56
N GLU A 241 -14.31 10.55 -4.23
CA GLU A 241 -13.64 11.63 -3.52
C GLU A 241 -12.19 11.28 -3.13
N SER A 242 -11.74 10.05 -3.42
CA SER A 242 -10.33 9.67 -3.23
C SER A 242 -9.41 10.52 -4.10
N GLU A 243 -8.34 11.04 -3.51
CA GLU A 243 -7.22 11.67 -4.24
C GLU A 243 -6.08 10.67 -4.49
N TYR A 244 -6.13 9.51 -3.81
CA TYR A 244 -5.16 8.43 -3.95
C TYR A 244 -5.50 7.51 -5.12
N ASP A 245 -4.51 7.25 -5.97
CA ASP A 245 -4.63 6.40 -7.15
C ASP A 245 -3.33 5.60 -7.32
N GLU A 246 -3.41 4.27 -7.36
CA GLU A 246 -2.27 3.39 -7.69
C GLU A 246 -2.17 3.12 -9.18
N ARG A 247 -3.23 3.42 -9.95
CA ARG A 247 -3.26 3.19 -11.39
C ARG A 247 -2.30 4.15 -12.08
N GLY A 248 -1.80 3.76 -13.24
CA GLY A 248 -0.81 4.58 -13.94
C GLY A 248 -0.04 3.82 -15.00
N LEU A 249 1.03 4.45 -15.48
CA LEU A 249 2.18 3.71 -15.98
C LEU A 249 3.06 3.40 -14.77
N LEU A 250 3.25 2.10 -14.47
CA LEU A 250 3.74 1.63 -13.18
C LEU A 250 5.08 0.93 -13.24
N GLY A 251 5.42 0.33 -14.38
CA GLY A 251 6.67 -0.42 -14.54
C GLY A 251 7.29 -0.23 -15.91
N VAL A 252 8.62 -0.28 -15.97
CA VAL A 252 9.41 -0.32 -17.21
C VAL A 252 10.58 -1.28 -17.05
N GLU A 253 10.81 -2.12 -18.06
CA GLU A 253 11.98 -3.00 -18.07
C GLU A 253 12.48 -3.22 -19.51
N PHE A 254 13.79 -3.29 -19.69
CA PHE A 254 14.43 -3.51 -20.98
C PHE A 254 14.80 -4.97 -21.18
N HIS A 255 14.62 -5.49 -22.40
CA HIS A 255 15.09 -6.82 -22.71
C HIS A 255 16.62 -6.93 -22.45
N PRO A 256 17.15 -8.05 -21.92
CA PRO A 256 18.58 -8.23 -21.70
C PRO A 256 19.44 -8.10 -22.97
N GLU A 257 18.80 -8.23 -24.14
CA GLU A 257 19.39 -8.06 -25.48
C GLU A 257 18.92 -6.77 -26.18
N PHE A 258 18.50 -5.74 -25.43
CA PHE A 258 17.93 -4.49 -25.96
C PHE A 258 18.84 -3.83 -27.01
N ALA A 259 20.16 -3.85 -26.81
CA ALA A 259 21.10 -3.29 -27.77
C ALA A 259 21.03 -3.97 -29.16
N GLU A 260 20.55 -5.21 -29.23
CA GLU A 260 20.40 -5.99 -30.46
C GLU A 260 18.97 -5.95 -31.00
N ASN A 261 17.98 -6.08 -30.12
CA ASN A 261 16.58 -6.28 -30.50
C ASN A 261 15.69 -5.06 -30.28
N GLY A 262 16.11 -4.06 -29.49
CA GLY A 262 15.38 -2.83 -29.18
C GLY A 262 14.05 -3.04 -28.44
N ARG A 263 13.83 -4.20 -27.80
CA ARG A 263 12.58 -4.55 -27.11
C ARG A 263 12.62 -4.09 -25.65
N PHE A 264 11.52 -3.50 -25.21
CA PHE A 264 11.31 -3.13 -23.82
C PHE A 264 9.84 -3.34 -23.46
N PHE A 265 9.54 -3.36 -22.18
CA PHE A 265 8.26 -3.74 -21.63
C PHE A 265 7.78 -2.66 -20.68
N VAL A 266 6.47 -2.44 -20.66
CA VAL A 266 5.81 -1.53 -19.74
C VAL A 266 4.63 -2.22 -19.08
N HIS A 267 4.35 -1.82 -17.84
CA HIS A 267 3.19 -2.23 -17.07
C HIS A 267 2.31 -1.01 -16.81
N TYR A 268 1.04 -1.03 -17.24
CA TYR A 268 0.15 0.12 -17.08
C TYR A 268 -1.34 -0.27 -16.95
N SER A 269 -2.10 0.62 -16.32
CA SER A 269 -3.53 0.46 -16.04
C SER A 269 -4.40 0.91 -17.23
N ALA A 270 -4.92 -0.03 -18.00
CA ALA A 270 -5.83 0.21 -19.11
C ALA A 270 -7.32 0.22 -18.68
N PRO A 271 -8.22 0.91 -19.43
CA PRO A 271 -9.65 0.85 -19.16
C PRO A 271 -10.22 -0.56 -19.25
N PRO A 272 -11.33 -0.85 -18.53
CA PRO A 272 -12.07 -2.11 -18.66
C PRO A 272 -12.34 -2.48 -20.12
N ASN A 273 -12.05 -3.72 -20.46
CA ASN A 273 -12.22 -4.28 -21.80
C ASN A 273 -13.46 -5.20 -21.88
N GLY A 274 -13.59 -5.97 -22.96
CA GLY A 274 -14.75 -6.86 -23.17
C GLY A 274 -14.79 -8.09 -22.27
N GLU A 275 -13.69 -8.41 -21.60
CA GLU A 275 -13.50 -9.55 -20.72
C GLU A 275 -13.63 -9.15 -19.24
N THR A 276 -13.40 -7.88 -18.94
CA THR A 276 -13.55 -7.31 -17.59
C THR A 276 -14.97 -7.51 -17.05
N PRO A 277 -15.13 -8.18 -15.89
CA PRO A 277 -16.43 -8.34 -15.25
C PRO A 277 -17.09 -7.00 -14.92
N ASN A 278 -18.43 -6.97 -14.91
CA ASN A 278 -19.15 -5.73 -14.59
C ASN A 278 -18.86 -5.32 -13.14
N GLY A 279 -18.55 -4.04 -12.93
CA GLY A 279 -18.27 -3.48 -11.61
C GLY A 279 -16.80 -3.51 -11.21
N TRP A 280 -15.94 -4.09 -12.03
CA TRP A 280 -14.48 -4.08 -11.85
C TRP A 280 -13.88 -2.77 -12.37
N SER A 281 -12.75 -2.39 -11.80
CA SER A 281 -12.12 -1.06 -11.96
C SER A 281 -11.44 -0.88 -13.31
N HIS A 282 -10.49 -1.75 -13.65
CA HIS A 282 -9.60 -1.58 -14.80
C HIS A 282 -8.95 -2.91 -15.22
N VAL A 283 -7.97 -2.85 -16.13
CA VAL A 283 -7.13 -3.98 -16.54
C VAL A 283 -5.68 -3.55 -16.39
N GLU A 284 -4.88 -4.29 -15.62
CA GLU A 284 -3.43 -4.12 -15.66
C GLU A 284 -2.85 -4.83 -16.90
N VAL A 285 -2.01 -4.12 -17.64
CA VAL A 285 -1.49 -4.57 -18.95
C VAL A 285 0.04 -4.56 -18.95
N VAL A 286 0.63 -5.71 -19.26
CA VAL A 286 2.05 -5.82 -19.60
C VAL A 286 2.19 -5.86 -21.11
N SER A 287 2.82 -4.84 -21.68
CA SER A 287 3.00 -4.68 -23.12
C SER A 287 4.47 -4.62 -23.51
N GLU A 288 4.82 -5.28 -24.61
CA GLU A 288 6.09 -5.12 -25.31
C GLU A 288 6.01 -3.97 -26.33
N PHE A 289 7.08 -3.18 -26.40
CA PHE A 289 7.27 -2.13 -27.39
C PHE A 289 8.67 -2.23 -28.04
N GLN A 290 8.81 -1.55 -29.17
CA GLN A 290 10.03 -1.46 -29.96
C GLN A 290 10.59 -0.04 -29.93
N ALA A 291 11.86 0.10 -29.54
CA ALA A 291 12.60 1.34 -29.64
C ALA A 291 12.91 1.70 -31.11
N GLU A 292 12.74 2.97 -31.49
CA GLU A 292 13.28 3.50 -32.75
C GLU A 292 14.79 3.76 -32.62
N ASP A 293 15.18 4.32 -31.48
CA ASP A 293 16.54 4.61 -31.01
C ASP A 293 16.54 4.75 -29.48
N THR A 294 17.66 5.13 -28.86
CA THR A 294 17.75 5.27 -27.38
C THR A 294 17.03 6.50 -26.82
N SER A 295 16.45 7.35 -27.66
CA SER A 295 15.70 8.55 -27.24
C SER A 295 14.22 8.48 -27.57
N ARG A 296 13.75 7.56 -28.43
CA ARG A 296 12.31 7.39 -28.74
C ARG A 296 11.93 5.94 -29.06
N ALA A 297 10.71 5.57 -28.67
CA ALA A 297 10.02 4.35 -29.05
C ALA A 297 9.00 4.57 -30.18
N ASP A 298 8.58 3.46 -30.81
CA ASP A 298 7.43 3.45 -31.72
C ASP A 298 6.16 3.10 -30.92
N PRO A 299 5.26 4.06 -30.63
CA PRO A 299 4.03 3.78 -29.87
C PRO A 299 3.08 2.84 -30.62
N GLU A 300 3.22 2.69 -31.94
CA GLU A 300 2.38 1.78 -32.75
C GLU A 300 2.92 0.34 -32.79
N SER A 301 4.07 0.08 -32.14
CA SER A 301 4.71 -1.23 -32.09
C SER A 301 4.18 -2.16 -31.01
N GLU A 302 3.22 -1.68 -30.21
CA GLU A 302 2.67 -2.36 -29.06
C GLU A 302 2.25 -3.81 -29.35
N ARG A 303 2.70 -4.71 -28.48
CA ARG A 303 2.24 -6.09 -28.37
C ARG A 303 1.93 -6.39 -26.91
N VAL A 304 0.63 -6.43 -26.60
CA VAL A 304 0.13 -6.88 -25.29
C VAL A 304 0.57 -8.31 -25.02
N LEU A 305 1.19 -8.53 -23.86
CA LEU A 305 1.64 -9.84 -23.40
C LEU A 305 0.67 -10.42 -22.37
N MET A 306 0.45 -9.73 -21.26
CA MET A 306 -0.43 -10.17 -20.17
C MET A 306 -1.48 -9.11 -19.88
N GLU A 307 -2.68 -9.57 -19.51
CA GLU A 307 -3.76 -8.73 -19.01
C GLU A 307 -4.27 -9.33 -17.70
N PHE A 308 -4.35 -8.52 -16.66
CA PHE A 308 -4.90 -8.88 -15.36
C PHE A 308 -6.19 -8.08 -15.16
N GLN A 309 -7.31 -8.78 -14.99
CA GLN A 309 -8.57 -8.11 -14.71
C GLN A 309 -8.53 -7.63 -13.26
N LYS A 310 -8.78 -6.35 -13.02
CA LYS A 310 -8.59 -5.75 -11.70
C LYS A 310 -9.92 -5.33 -11.09
N PRO A 311 -10.34 -5.98 -9.98
CA PRO A 311 -11.61 -5.65 -9.36
C PRO A 311 -11.59 -4.25 -8.76
N GLN A 312 -10.53 -3.90 -8.03
CA GLN A 312 -10.35 -2.59 -7.40
C GLN A 312 -9.28 -1.75 -8.11
N TYR A 313 -9.15 -0.49 -7.71
CA TYR A 313 -8.23 0.49 -8.31
C TYR A 313 -6.83 0.49 -7.68
N ASN A 314 -6.56 -0.49 -6.81
CA ASN A 314 -5.34 -0.56 -6.03
C ASN A 314 -4.82 -2.01 -5.96
N HIS A 315 -3.65 -2.13 -5.33
CA HIS A 315 -2.76 -3.28 -5.32
C HIS A 315 -2.28 -3.66 -6.73
N ASP A 316 -1.91 -2.64 -7.51
CA ASP A 316 -1.61 -2.77 -8.94
C ASP A 316 -0.16 -3.22 -9.21
N ALA A 317 0.67 -3.33 -8.15
CA ALA A 317 2.09 -3.58 -8.25
C ALA A 317 2.75 -2.55 -9.19
N GLY A 318 3.65 -2.99 -10.09
CA GLY A 318 4.19 -2.09 -11.11
C GLY A 318 5.50 -2.59 -11.69
N PRO A 319 6.63 -2.42 -10.97
CA PRO A 319 7.94 -2.79 -11.46
C PRO A 319 8.03 -4.25 -11.90
N MET A 320 8.84 -4.51 -12.92
CA MET A 320 9.12 -5.84 -13.44
C MET A 320 10.64 -6.03 -13.48
N ALA A 321 11.10 -7.28 -13.49
CA ALA A 321 12.52 -7.55 -13.56
C ALA A 321 12.83 -8.73 -14.49
N PHE A 322 13.90 -8.61 -15.29
CA PHE A 322 14.50 -9.79 -15.91
C PHE A 322 15.37 -10.55 -14.91
N GLY A 323 15.09 -11.83 -14.73
CA GLY A 323 15.94 -12.71 -13.94
C GLY A 323 17.26 -13.04 -14.65
N PRO A 324 18.26 -13.56 -13.91
CA PRO A 324 19.52 -14.03 -14.49
C PRO A 324 19.35 -15.22 -15.45
N ASP A 325 18.16 -15.83 -15.45
CA ASP A 325 17.74 -16.89 -16.37
C ASP A 325 17.21 -16.37 -17.72
N GLY A 326 17.02 -15.04 -17.85
CA GLY A 326 16.55 -14.38 -19.07
C GLY A 326 15.03 -14.34 -19.22
N TYR A 327 14.27 -14.70 -18.18
CA TYR A 327 12.81 -14.60 -18.18
C TYR A 327 12.33 -13.32 -17.50
N LEU A 328 11.14 -12.85 -17.88
CA LEU A 328 10.52 -11.67 -17.28
C LEU A 328 9.68 -12.10 -16.08
N TYR A 329 9.93 -11.46 -14.93
CA TYR A 329 9.17 -11.62 -13.69
C TYR A 329 8.20 -10.45 -13.56
N VAL A 330 6.92 -10.77 -13.41
CA VAL A 330 5.80 -9.82 -13.39
C VAL A 330 5.04 -9.99 -12.08
N PRO A 331 5.22 -9.11 -11.09
CA PRO A 331 4.43 -9.12 -9.88
C PRO A 331 3.01 -8.58 -10.14
N MET A 332 2.04 -9.08 -9.37
CA MET A 332 0.66 -8.61 -9.39
C MET A 332 0.03 -8.76 -8.01
N GLY A 333 -0.57 -7.69 -7.49
CA GLY A 333 -1.26 -7.73 -6.21
C GLY A 333 -2.56 -8.54 -6.26
N ASP A 334 -3.15 -8.76 -5.09
CA ASP A 334 -4.33 -9.60 -4.85
C ASP A 334 -5.64 -9.08 -5.46
N GLY A 335 -5.62 -7.92 -6.13
CA GLY A 335 -6.81 -7.30 -6.74
C GLY A 335 -7.40 -6.14 -5.94
N GLY A 336 -6.87 -5.85 -4.77
CA GLY A 336 -7.17 -4.64 -4.02
C GLY A 336 -8.38 -4.74 -3.09
N GLY A 337 -8.70 -3.60 -2.48
CA GLY A 337 -9.69 -3.52 -1.40
C GLY A 337 -9.16 -4.08 -0.07
N ALA A 338 -9.67 -3.55 1.04
CA ALA A 338 -9.29 -4.05 2.35
C ALA A 338 -9.92 -5.42 2.64
N ASN A 339 -9.19 -6.26 3.40
CA ASN A 339 -9.61 -7.53 3.99
C ASN A 339 -9.95 -8.66 3.01
N ASP A 340 -9.65 -8.53 1.72
CA ASP A 340 -9.96 -9.55 0.69
C ASP A 340 -11.41 -10.07 0.69
N ASP A 341 -12.36 -9.28 1.20
CA ASP A 341 -13.78 -9.67 1.32
C ASP A 341 -14.68 -9.00 0.28
N MET A 342 -14.07 -8.17 -0.57
CA MET A 342 -14.73 -7.42 -1.64
C MET A 342 -14.91 -8.25 -2.92
N LEU A 343 -15.69 -7.70 -3.86
CA LEU A 343 -15.88 -8.32 -5.18
C LEU A 343 -14.53 -8.56 -5.86
N GLY A 344 -14.34 -9.78 -6.38
CA GLY A 344 -13.16 -10.16 -7.15
C GLY A 344 -12.19 -11.08 -6.42
N HIS A 345 -12.36 -11.23 -5.11
CA HIS A 345 -11.70 -12.26 -4.31
C HIS A 345 -12.44 -13.59 -4.43
N VAL A 346 -11.68 -14.69 -4.47
CA VAL A 346 -12.18 -16.05 -4.73
C VAL A 346 -12.16 -16.90 -3.46
N ASP A 347 -12.94 -17.99 -3.46
CA ASP A 347 -12.86 -19.00 -2.41
C ASP A 347 -11.47 -19.68 -2.50
N ASP A 348 -10.78 -19.85 -1.37
CA ASP A 348 -9.49 -20.53 -1.30
C ASP A 348 -9.53 -21.75 -0.35
N TRP A 349 -8.36 -22.28 0.01
CA TRP A 349 -8.24 -23.44 0.89
C TRP A 349 -8.38 -23.11 2.38
N TYR A 350 -8.24 -21.84 2.78
CA TYR A 350 -8.18 -21.42 4.17
C TYR A 350 -9.54 -20.92 4.67
N ASP A 351 -10.33 -21.84 5.22
CA ASP A 351 -11.64 -21.57 5.84
C ASP A 351 -11.63 -20.54 7.00
N GLY A 352 -10.45 -20.08 7.45
CA GLY A 352 -10.31 -19.05 8.49
C GLY A 352 -10.67 -17.65 8.02
N ASN A 353 -10.54 -17.41 6.71
CA ASN A 353 -10.89 -16.15 6.05
C ASN A 353 -12.04 -16.36 5.05
N ALA A 354 -12.54 -15.26 4.48
CA ALA A 354 -13.61 -15.29 3.48
C ALA A 354 -13.16 -15.81 2.10
N GLY A 355 -11.86 -16.09 1.93
CA GLY A 355 -11.18 -16.27 0.66
C GLY A 355 -10.14 -15.17 0.43
N GLY A 356 -9.54 -15.17 -0.75
CA GLY A 356 -8.51 -14.21 -1.14
C GLY A 356 -7.76 -14.70 -2.38
N ASN A 357 -7.24 -13.78 -3.18
CA ASN A 357 -6.49 -14.18 -4.38
C ASN A 357 -5.05 -14.62 -4.07
N GLY A 358 -4.44 -14.18 -2.97
CA GLY A 358 -3.08 -14.60 -2.60
C GLY A 358 -2.94 -16.10 -2.35
N GLN A 359 -4.00 -16.78 -1.92
CA GLN A 359 -3.98 -18.22 -1.62
C GLN A 359 -4.65 -19.09 -2.70
N ASP A 360 -5.12 -18.51 -3.80
CA ASP A 360 -5.63 -19.25 -4.96
C ASP A 360 -4.68 -19.10 -6.16
N VAL A 361 -4.32 -20.24 -6.75
CA VAL A 361 -3.45 -20.29 -7.93
C VAL A 361 -4.17 -20.81 -9.17
N SER A 362 -5.50 -20.92 -9.13
CA SER A 362 -6.27 -21.73 -10.09
C SER A 362 -7.31 -20.93 -10.88
N GLU A 363 -7.91 -19.90 -10.29
CA GLU A 363 -8.97 -19.11 -10.92
C GLU A 363 -8.44 -17.89 -11.67
N ASN A 364 -7.38 -17.26 -11.15
CA ASN A 364 -6.80 -16.05 -11.73
C ASN A 364 -5.30 -15.88 -11.37
N LEU A 365 -4.68 -14.83 -11.91
CA LEU A 365 -3.25 -14.50 -11.77
C LEU A 365 -2.99 -13.32 -10.81
N LEU A 366 -3.87 -13.07 -9.83
CA LEU A 366 -3.69 -12.01 -8.82
C LEU A 366 -3.01 -12.59 -7.57
N GLY A 367 -2.30 -11.75 -6.81
CA GLY A 367 -1.68 -12.14 -5.53
C GLY A 367 -0.41 -12.99 -5.68
N GLY A 368 0.42 -12.69 -6.68
CA GLY A 368 1.66 -13.44 -6.90
C GLY A 368 2.64 -12.82 -7.89
N ILE A 369 3.73 -13.55 -8.12
CA ILE A 369 4.79 -13.20 -9.08
C ILE A 369 4.78 -14.24 -10.20
N HIS A 370 4.65 -13.76 -11.43
CA HIS A 370 4.58 -14.58 -12.64
C HIS A 370 5.92 -14.59 -13.37
N ARG A 371 6.29 -15.70 -14.02
CA ARG A 371 7.53 -15.82 -14.79
C ARG A 371 7.24 -16.31 -16.20
N ILE A 372 7.54 -15.48 -17.20
CA ILE A 372 7.20 -15.73 -18.60
C ILE A 372 8.40 -15.68 -19.54
N ASP A 373 8.34 -16.45 -20.62
CA ASP A 373 9.29 -16.42 -21.72
C ASP A 373 8.81 -15.47 -22.82
N VAL A 374 9.35 -14.26 -22.82
CA VAL A 374 9.02 -13.25 -23.83
C VAL A 374 9.64 -13.55 -25.20
N ASP A 375 10.63 -14.45 -25.29
CA ASP A 375 11.34 -14.81 -26.53
C ASP A 375 10.68 -15.95 -27.31
N SER A 376 9.65 -16.56 -26.74
CA SER A 376 8.83 -17.55 -27.42
C SER A 376 7.35 -17.21 -27.36
N GLU A 377 6.56 -17.84 -28.25
CA GLU A 377 5.11 -17.71 -28.26
C GLU A 377 4.51 -19.08 -27.92
N GLY A 378 3.56 -19.09 -26.99
CA GLY A 378 2.76 -20.26 -26.66
C GLY A 378 1.70 -20.57 -27.72
N GLU A 379 0.91 -21.64 -27.52
CA GLU A 379 -0.15 -22.00 -28.47
C GLU A 379 -1.29 -20.96 -28.49
N ASP A 380 -1.67 -20.45 -27.32
CA ASP A 380 -2.77 -19.52 -27.11
C ASP A 380 -2.36 -18.25 -26.34
N ARG A 381 -1.05 -18.05 -26.14
CA ARG A 381 -0.46 -16.91 -25.41
C ARG A 381 0.60 -16.23 -26.27
N PRO A 382 0.73 -14.89 -26.20
CA PRO A 382 1.77 -14.15 -26.93
C PRO A 382 3.16 -14.32 -26.31
N TYR A 383 3.31 -15.11 -25.25
CA TYR A 383 4.57 -15.46 -24.58
C TYR A 383 4.62 -16.98 -24.35
N GLY A 384 5.80 -17.52 -24.07
CA GLY A 384 5.98 -18.91 -23.63
C GLY A 384 5.97 -19.04 -22.11
N ILE A 385 5.80 -20.28 -21.64
CA ILE A 385 5.93 -20.63 -20.23
C ILE A 385 7.26 -21.40 -20.07
N PRO A 386 8.14 -21.00 -19.14
CA PRO A 386 9.29 -21.82 -18.77
C PRO A 386 8.85 -23.20 -18.25
N ASP A 387 9.45 -24.28 -18.77
CA ASP A 387 9.10 -25.66 -18.42
C ASP A 387 9.33 -26.00 -16.92
N ASP A 388 10.08 -25.16 -16.20
CA ASP A 388 10.45 -25.30 -14.80
C ASP A 388 9.67 -24.36 -13.86
N ASN A 389 8.64 -23.66 -14.34
CA ASN A 389 7.71 -22.97 -13.46
C ASN A 389 7.00 -24.00 -12.52
N PRO A 390 6.83 -23.67 -11.22
CA PRO A 390 6.35 -24.60 -10.19
C PRO A 390 5.04 -25.33 -10.50
N LEU A 391 4.08 -24.64 -11.12
CA LEU A 391 2.73 -25.18 -11.36
C LEU A 391 2.56 -25.83 -12.75
N VAL A 392 3.64 -25.90 -13.55
CA VAL A 392 3.56 -26.47 -14.90
C VAL A 392 3.15 -27.94 -14.87
N GLY A 393 1.96 -28.20 -15.41
CA GLY A 393 1.40 -29.54 -15.50
C GLY A 393 0.58 -29.98 -14.28
N GLU A 394 0.38 -29.11 -13.30
CA GLU A 394 -0.59 -29.31 -12.23
C GLU A 394 -2.03 -29.13 -12.75
N GLU A 395 -2.99 -29.91 -12.24
CA GLU A 395 -4.37 -29.90 -12.76
C GLU A 395 -5.12 -28.62 -12.36
N ASP A 396 -4.81 -28.10 -11.17
CA ASP A 396 -5.49 -26.98 -10.52
C ASP A 396 -4.49 -25.84 -10.20
N GLY A 397 -3.60 -25.52 -11.14
CA GLY A 397 -2.64 -24.41 -11.03
C GLY A 397 -2.36 -23.75 -12.38
N LEU A 398 -2.22 -22.42 -12.39
CA LEU A 398 -1.86 -21.67 -13.58
C LEU A 398 -0.35 -21.69 -13.81
N ASP A 399 0.06 -22.06 -15.02
CA ASP A 399 1.45 -22.32 -15.40
C ASP A 399 2.37 -21.08 -15.25
N GLU A 400 1.80 -19.87 -15.23
CA GLU A 400 2.49 -18.59 -15.16
C GLU A 400 3.14 -18.32 -13.78
N TYR A 401 2.59 -18.87 -12.70
CA TYR A 401 3.06 -18.59 -11.33
C TYR A 401 4.49 -19.06 -11.12
N TYR A 402 5.33 -18.15 -10.60
CA TYR A 402 6.62 -18.44 -10.00
C TYR A 402 6.54 -18.49 -8.48
N ALA A 403 5.75 -17.60 -7.87
CA ALA A 403 5.44 -17.55 -6.45
C ALA A 403 4.06 -16.91 -6.24
N TRP A 404 3.43 -17.14 -5.08
CA TRP A 404 2.10 -16.63 -4.74
C TRP A 404 2.01 -16.30 -3.24
N GLY A 405 0.84 -15.89 -2.76
CA GLY A 405 0.65 -15.45 -1.38
C GLY A 405 1.11 -14.02 -1.14
N MET A 406 1.03 -13.16 -2.17
CA MET A 406 1.39 -11.75 -2.08
C MET A 406 0.14 -10.88 -1.93
N ARG A 407 0.26 -9.75 -1.23
CA ARG A 407 -0.81 -8.75 -1.10
C ARG A 407 -0.71 -7.68 -2.17
N ASN A 408 0.33 -6.87 -2.09
CA ASN A 408 0.67 -5.79 -3.00
C ASN A 408 2.20 -5.70 -3.16
N PRO A 409 2.80 -6.56 -4.00
CA PRO A 409 4.24 -6.57 -4.27
C PRO A 409 4.66 -5.29 -5.02
N PHE A 410 4.89 -4.21 -4.26
CA PHE A 410 5.06 -2.84 -4.74
C PHE A 410 6.44 -2.56 -5.36
N GLY A 411 7.33 -3.54 -5.33
CA GLY A 411 8.63 -3.48 -5.99
C GLY A 411 9.28 -4.84 -6.04
N ILE A 412 10.07 -5.08 -7.09
CA ILE A 412 10.75 -6.34 -7.36
C ILE A 412 12.14 -6.05 -7.92
N THR A 413 13.16 -6.78 -7.47
CA THR A 413 14.54 -6.62 -7.96
C THR A 413 15.35 -7.89 -7.83
N PHE A 414 16.35 -8.07 -8.70
CA PHE A 414 17.39 -9.08 -8.55
C PHE A 414 18.70 -8.41 -8.13
N ASP A 415 19.38 -9.00 -7.15
CA ASP A 415 20.77 -8.62 -6.86
C ASP A 415 21.78 -9.31 -7.78
N SER A 416 23.06 -8.97 -7.66
CA SER A 416 24.11 -9.56 -8.50
C SER A 416 24.37 -11.05 -8.25
N ASP A 417 23.93 -11.59 -7.11
CA ASP A 417 23.95 -13.02 -6.79
C ASP A 417 22.73 -13.77 -7.37
N GLY A 418 21.77 -13.06 -7.97
CA GLY A 418 20.58 -13.61 -8.61
C GLY A 418 19.46 -13.93 -7.61
N ARG A 419 19.46 -13.32 -6.43
CA ARG A 419 18.39 -13.41 -5.45
C ARG A 419 17.30 -12.40 -5.78
N LEU A 420 16.05 -12.85 -5.73
CA LEU A 420 14.89 -12.02 -6.01
C LEU A 420 14.35 -11.42 -4.72
N PHE A 421 14.25 -10.10 -4.64
CA PHE A 421 13.64 -9.37 -3.53
C PHE A 421 12.28 -8.83 -3.98
N SER A 422 11.31 -8.81 -3.06
CA SER A 422 10.02 -8.17 -3.29
C SER A 422 9.57 -7.45 -2.02
N SER A 423 9.33 -6.14 -2.12
CA SER A 423 8.64 -5.39 -1.05
C SER A 423 7.15 -5.63 -1.20
N ASP A 424 6.48 -6.16 -0.18
CA ASP A 424 5.05 -6.46 -0.22
C ASP A 424 4.33 -5.62 0.85
N ALA A 425 3.45 -4.73 0.40
CA ALA A 425 2.76 -3.81 1.30
C ALA A 425 1.66 -4.55 2.06
N GLY A 426 1.76 -4.54 3.39
CA GLY A 426 0.79 -5.19 4.27
C GLY A 426 -0.47 -4.35 4.48
N GLN A 427 -1.31 -4.73 5.43
CA GLN A 427 -2.65 -4.15 5.57
C GLN A 427 -2.79 -3.17 6.73
N ASN A 428 -2.73 -3.68 7.95
CA ASN A 428 -3.11 -2.94 9.16
C ASN A 428 -1.99 -2.87 10.19
N LEU A 429 -1.10 -3.86 10.21
CA LEU A 429 -0.21 -4.10 11.34
C LEU A 429 1.25 -4.10 10.94
N PHE A 430 1.60 -4.68 9.79
CA PHE A 430 3.00 -4.92 9.43
C PHE A 430 3.27 -4.65 7.96
N GLU A 431 4.48 -4.21 7.67
CA GLU A 431 5.06 -4.10 6.34
C GLU A 431 6.19 -5.12 6.18
N GLU A 432 6.42 -5.62 4.97
CA GLU A 432 7.38 -6.71 4.75
C GLU A 432 8.21 -6.63 3.46
N VAL A 433 9.39 -7.24 3.51
CA VAL A 433 10.20 -7.55 2.32
C VAL A 433 10.51 -9.03 2.32
N ASN A 434 10.33 -9.65 1.16
CA ASN A 434 10.43 -11.08 0.93
C ASN A 434 11.65 -11.44 0.07
N LEU A 435 12.27 -12.58 0.39
CA LEU A 435 13.22 -13.25 -0.50
C LEU A 435 12.47 -14.28 -1.37
N VAL A 436 12.29 -13.89 -2.63
CA VAL A 436 11.72 -14.54 -3.82
C VAL A 436 12.20 -15.95 -4.21
N GLU A 437 11.56 -17.05 -3.81
CA GLU A 437 11.92 -18.40 -4.27
C GLU A 437 10.82 -19.07 -5.13
N ALA A 438 11.25 -19.89 -6.08
CA ALA A 438 10.36 -20.64 -6.95
C ALA A 438 9.45 -21.59 -6.15
N GLY A 439 8.14 -21.41 -6.28
CA GLY A 439 7.11 -22.17 -5.56
C GLY A 439 6.81 -21.64 -4.17
N GLY A 440 7.42 -20.52 -3.77
CA GLY A 440 7.15 -19.88 -2.48
C GLY A 440 5.70 -19.42 -2.37
N ASN A 441 5.11 -19.64 -1.19
CA ASN A 441 3.83 -19.05 -0.77
C ASN A 441 4.10 -18.12 0.41
N TYR A 442 3.91 -16.83 0.21
CA TYR A 442 4.23 -15.77 1.18
C TYR A 442 3.09 -15.46 2.14
N GLY A 443 2.07 -16.34 2.15
CA GLY A 443 1.13 -16.44 3.25
C GLY A 443 -0.02 -15.46 3.20
N TRP A 444 -0.02 -14.39 2.41
CA TRP A 444 -1.19 -13.51 2.32
C TRP A 444 -2.40 -14.27 1.71
N ASN A 445 -3.59 -14.28 2.32
CA ASN A 445 -4.02 -13.55 3.52
C ASN A 445 -4.13 -14.43 4.79
N VAL A 446 -3.47 -15.58 4.86
CA VAL A 446 -3.32 -16.35 6.12
C VAL A 446 -2.43 -15.61 7.13
N LYS A 447 -1.38 -14.95 6.63
CA LYS A 447 -0.43 -14.15 7.40
C LYS A 447 -0.32 -12.71 6.88
N GLU A 448 0.08 -11.81 7.77
CA GLU A 448 0.57 -10.45 7.51
C GLU A 448 1.91 -10.31 8.25
N GLY A 449 3.01 -10.25 7.52
CA GLY A 449 4.33 -10.52 8.09
C GLY A 449 4.43 -11.95 8.60
N THR A 450 5.05 -12.11 9.75
CA THR A 450 5.19 -13.36 10.50
C THR A 450 3.96 -13.69 11.35
N HIS A 451 2.93 -12.85 11.32
CA HIS A 451 1.76 -12.91 12.19
C HIS A 451 0.53 -13.40 11.44
N CYS A 452 -0.40 -14.01 12.16
CA CYS A 452 -1.66 -14.41 11.55
C CYS A 452 -2.48 -13.20 11.12
N PHE A 453 -3.26 -13.37 10.07
CA PHE A 453 -4.24 -12.40 9.61
C PHE A 453 -5.67 -12.93 9.78
N SER A 454 -6.63 -12.01 9.87
CA SER A 454 -8.06 -12.34 9.96
C SER A 454 -8.90 -11.27 9.29
N THR A 455 -9.63 -11.64 8.24
CA THR A 455 -10.58 -10.74 7.56
C THR A 455 -11.64 -10.17 8.52
N ASP A 456 -12.07 -10.97 9.51
CA ASP A 456 -13.06 -10.58 10.52
C ASP A 456 -12.51 -9.64 11.60
N SER A 457 -11.19 -9.56 11.79
CA SER A 457 -10.53 -8.86 12.90
C SER A 457 -9.09 -8.48 12.53
N PRO A 458 -8.90 -7.64 11.50
CA PRO A 458 -7.58 -7.37 10.91
C PRO A 458 -6.61 -6.63 11.84
N SER A 459 -7.13 -5.95 12.87
CA SER A 459 -6.30 -5.26 13.88
C SER A 459 -6.06 -6.10 15.15
N GLU A 460 -6.77 -7.21 15.30
CA GLU A 460 -6.68 -8.13 16.45
C GLU A 460 -6.77 -9.59 15.95
N PRO A 461 -5.81 -10.05 15.15
CA PRO A 461 -5.86 -11.39 14.57
C PRO A 461 -5.73 -12.49 15.63
N PRO A 462 -6.13 -13.73 15.31
CA PRO A 462 -5.95 -14.87 16.21
C PRO A 462 -4.46 -15.13 16.50
N GLU A 463 -4.16 -15.70 17.66
CA GLU A 463 -2.79 -16.07 18.04
C GLU A 463 -2.19 -17.19 17.17
N ASP A 464 -3.05 -18.04 16.59
CA ASP A 464 -2.64 -19.23 15.83
C ASP A 464 -3.32 -19.27 14.45
N CYS A 465 -2.54 -19.60 13.43
CA CYS A 465 -2.93 -19.88 12.04
C CYS A 465 -2.02 -20.98 11.49
N PRO A 466 -2.31 -21.56 10.32
CA PRO A 466 -1.43 -22.55 9.70
C PRO A 466 -0.09 -21.93 9.26
N ASP A 467 1.02 -22.64 9.51
CA ASP A 467 2.35 -22.32 8.97
C ASP A 467 2.66 -23.06 7.66
N ALA A 468 1.72 -23.84 7.15
CA ALA A 468 1.86 -24.57 5.90
C ALA A 468 0.51 -24.69 5.20
N ALA A 469 0.56 -24.72 3.87
CA ALA A 469 -0.57 -24.97 3.01
C ALA A 469 -1.05 -26.45 3.13
N PRO A 470 -2.22 -26.80 2.57
CA PRO A 470 -2.74 -28.17 2.63
C PRO A 470 -1.83 -29.19 1.94
N ASP A 471 -1.85 -30.44 2.42
CA ASP A 471 -1.11 -31.58 1.84
C ASP A 471 -1.62 -31.97 0.43
N GLU A 472 -2.71 -31.38 -0.03
CA GLU A 472 -3.32 -31.63 -1.33
C GLU A 472 -2.69 -30.77 -2.44
N PRO A 473 -2.60 -31.31 -3.69
CA PRO A 473 -2.23 -30.50 -4.84
C PRO A 473 -3.18 -29.29 -5.02
N PRO A 474 -2.68 -28.15 -5.54
CA PRO A 474 -1.30 -27.94 -6.04
C PRO A 474 -0.27 -27.59 -4.94
N TYR A 475 -0.67 -27.50 -3.67
CA TYR A 475 0.17 -26.93 -2.60
C TYR A 475 1.09 -27.95 -1.91
N ASP A 476 0.73 -29.24 -1.92
CA ASP A 476 1.57 -30.36 -1.47
C ASP A 476 2.24 -30.18 -0.08
N GLY A 477 1.58 -29.48 0.83
CA GLY A 477 2.02 -29.28 2.22
C GLY A 477 3.18 -28.31 2.37
N GLN A 478 3.41 -27.42 1.40
CA GLN A 478 4.49 -26.45 1.44
C GLN A 478 4.35 -25.47 2.62
N GLU A 479 5.49 -25.12 3.23
CA GLU A 479 5.56 -24.13 4.29
C GLU A 479 5.23 -22.73 3.73
N LEU A 480 4.49 -21.95 4.51
CA LEU A 480 4.33 -20.52 4.26
C LEU A 480 5.66 -19.83 4.57
N GLN A 481 6.14 -19.03 3.65
CA GLN A 481 7.43 -18.36 3.74
C GLN A 481 7.28 -17.08 4.53
N ASP A 482 8.06 -16.94 5.58
CA ASP A 482 8.13 -15.72 6.38
C ASP A 482 9.04 -14.69 5.68
N PRO A 483 8.82 -13.38 5.90
CA PRO A 483 9.63 -12.33 5.28
C PRO A 483 11.04 -12.26 5.86
N ILE A 484 11.93 -11.58 5.13
CA ILE A 484 13.29 -11.26 5.63
C ILE A 484 13.34 -9.94 6.38
N VAL A 485 12.42 -9.02 6.11
CA VAL A 485 12.25 -7.73 6.78
C VAL A 485 10.79 -7.63 7.20
N GLU A 486 10.55 -7.22 8.45
CA GLU A 486 9.23 -6.91 8.96
C GLU A 486 9.32 -5.70 9.90
N TYR A 487 8.42 -4.72 9.74
CA TYR A 487 8.27 -3.65 10.71
C TYR A 487 6.79 -3.29 10.91
N PRO A 488 6.38 -2.93 12.14
CA PRO A 488 4.99 -2.65 12.43
C PRO A 488 4.59 -1.27 11.91
N HIS A 489 3.30 -1.04 11.73
CA HIS A 489 2.77 0.32 11.50
C HIS A 489 2.94 1.20 12.74
N VAL A 490 2.82 0.61 13.93
CA VAL A 490 2.92 1.31 15.21
C VAL A 490 3.85 0.57 16.17
N TYR A 491 4.83 1.27 16.73
CA TYR A 491 5.70 0.77 17.79
C TYR A 491 5.66 1.67 19.02
N GLY A 492 5.09 1.13 20.11
CA GLY A 492 4.77 1.95 21.28
C GLY A 492 3.66 2.95 20.95
N GLU A 493 4.01 4.23 20.95
CA GLU A 493 3.09 5.34 20.62
C GLU A 493 3.44 6.02 19.27
N GLN A 494 4.43 5.49 18.55
CA GLN A 494 4.98 6.10 17.34
C GLN A 494 4.50 5.34 16.11
N THR A 495 4.06 6.07 15.08
CA THR A 495 4.00 5.55 13.71
C THR A 495 5.42 5.20 13.26
N VAL A 496 5.59 4.02 12.67
CA VAL A 496 6.89 3.54 12.18
C VAL A 496 6.89 3.46 10.66
N GLY A 497 5.85 2.89 10.07
CA GLY A 497 5.63 3.00 8.63
C GLY A 497 4.20 2.73 8.25
N ILE A 498 3.92 2.92 6.96
CA ILE A 498 2.56 2.93 6.40
C ILE A 498 2.50 2.04 5.17
N THR A 499 3.56 2.04 4.36
CA THR A 499 3.63 1.30 3.10
C THR A 499 5.10 1.16 2.73
N VAL A 500 5.60 -0.08 2.71
CA VAL A 500 6.94 -0.39 2.22
C VAL A 500 7.03 -0.16 0.72
N ILE A 501 8.12 0.45 0.27
CA ILE A 501 8.36 0.82 -1.11
C ILE A 501 9.71 0.27 -1.57
N GLY A 502 9.65 -0.71 -2.47
CA GLY A 502 10.72 -1.11 -3.36
C GLY A 502 12.03 -1.53 -2.68
N GLY A 503 13.11 -1.25 -3.39
CA GLY A 503 14.48 -1.31 -2.90
C GLY A 503 15.44 -2.06 -3.83
N HIS A 504 16.74 -1.93 -3.54
CA HIS A 504 17.84 -2.60 -4.23
C HIS A 504 18.99 -2.91 -3.27
N VAL A 505 19.72 -3.99 -3.53
CA VAL A 505 20.99 -4.22 -2.82
C VAL A 505 22.02 -3.20 -3.31
N TYR A 506 22.62 -2.44 -2.40
CA TYR A 506 23.60 -1.42 -2.76
C TYR A 506 24.98 -2.06 -3.06
N GLU A 507 25.46 -1.90 -4.29
CA GLU A 507 26.68 -2.57 -4.79
C GLU A 507 27.69 -1.61 -5.45
N ALA A 508 27.42 -0.30 -5.44
CA ALA A 508 28.31 0.71 -6.03
C ALA A 508 29.62 0.94 -5.27
N GLY A 509 29.65 0.68 -3.95
CA GLY A 509 30.82 0.85 -3.10
C GLY A 509 31.26 2.28 -2.78
N ASP A 510 30.59 3.31 -3.32
CA ASP A 510 30.93 4.72 -3.04
C ASP A 510 30.47 5.15 -1.63
N VAL A 511 29.34 4.63 -1.16
CA VAL A 511 28.87 4.74 0.24
C VAL A 511 29.17 3.42 0.97
N GLY A 512 30.40 3.28 1.47
CA GLY A 512 30.89 2.00 1.99
C GLY A 512 30.12 1.39 3.18
N ASP A 513 29.33 2.17 3.91
CA ASP A 513 28.48 1.67 5.01
C ASP A 513 27.14 1.07 4.52
N LEU A 514 26.81 1.22 3.23
CA LEU A 514 25.64 0.60 2.58
C LEU A 514 25.99 -0.67 1.80
N GLU A 515 27.27 -0.95 1.55
CA GLU A 515 27.70 -2.07 0.71
C GLU A 515 27.07 -3.40 1.14
N GLY A 516 26.34 -4.03 0.23
CA GLY A 516 25.65 -5.31 0.43
C GLY A 516 24.37 -5.24 1.26
N LYS A 517 23.92 -4.06 1.67
CA LYS A 517 22.63 -3.86 2.34
C LYS A 517 21.52 -3.69 1.32
N TYR A 518 20.32 -4.19 1.65
CA TYR A 518 19.11 -3.90 0.88
C TYR A 518 18.59 -2.52 1.28
N VAL A 519 18.60 -1.57 0.36
CA VAL A 519 18.17 -0.18 0.58
C VAL A 519 16.79 0.01 -0.02
N PHE A 520 15.83 0.42 0.80
CA PHE A 520 14.42 0.58 0.46
C PHE A 520 13.83 1.75 1.26
N GLY A 521 12.51 1.94 1.25
CA GLY A 521 11.89 2.98 2.03
C GLY A 521 10.45 2.71 2.43
N ASP A 522 9.89 3.64 3.18
CA ASP A 522 8.47 3.75 3.48
C ASP A 522 7.91 5.02 2.84
N TRP A 523 6.70 4.94 2.28
CA TRP A 523 6.09 6.01 1.49
C TRP A 523 6.07 7.36 2.23
N THR A 524 5.62 7.35 3.48
CA THR A 524 5.61 8.51 4.39
C THR A 524 5.43 8.06 5.84
N ALA A 525 6.12 8.71 6.77
CA ALA A 525 5.92 8.54 8.20
C ALA A 525 4.72 9.33 8.73
N ASP A 526 4.12 10.21 7.92
CA ASP A 526 2.92 10.98 8.30
C ASP A 526 1.67 10.09 8.28
N PRO A 527 1.06 9.76 9.43
CA PRO A 527 -0.13 8.92 9.48
C PRO A 527 -1.33 9.52 8.73
N ALA A 528 -1.36 10.84 8.55
CA ALA A 528 -2.38 11.53 7.78
C ALA A 528 -2.17 11.44 6.26
N ARG A 529 -1.03 10.91 5.80
CA ARG A 529 -0.63 10.73 4.39
C ARG A 529 -0.63 12.02 3.57
N GLN A 530 -0.42 13.16 4.23
CA GLN A 530 -0.49 14.49 3.59
C GLN A 530 0.89 15.14 3.46
N SER A 531 1.82 14.76 4.33
CA SER A 531 3.14 15.35 4.40
C SER A 531 4.17 14.47 3.70
N PRO A 532 5.08 15.09 2.91
CA PRO A 532 6.20 14.40 2.28
C PRO A 532 7.28 14.11 3.34
N ASP A 533 7.08 13.06 4.13
CA ASP A 533 7.95 12.64 5.23
C ASP A 533 8.42 11.19 5.05
N GLY A 534 8.97 10.90 3.88
CA GLY A 534 9.43 9.56 3.52
C GLY A 534 10.56 9.07 4.41
N THR A 535 10.65 7.76 4.60
CA THR A 535 11.73 7.12 5.37
C THR A 535 12.60 6.28 4.44
N LEU A 536 13.92 6.44 4.51
CA LEU A 536 14.88 5.62 3.76
C LEU A 536 15.55 4.64 4.72
N ILE A 537 15.56 3.35 4.39
CA ILE A 537 15.93 2.27 5.29
C ILE A 537 16.98 1.39 4.60
N ALA A 538 17.95 0.90 5.36
CA ALA A 538 18.86 -0.14 4.92
C ALA A 538 18.73 -1.37 5.83
N ALA A 539 18.47 -2.53 5.23
CA ALA A 539 18.43 -3.81 5.91
C ALA A 539 19.71 -4.62 5.68
N SER A 540 20.19 -5.28 6.73
CA SER A 540 21.39 -6.12 6.72
C SER A 540 21.04 -7.53 7.18
N GLU A 541 21.58 -8.53 6.49
CA GLU A 541 21.50 -9.90 6.96
C GLU A 541 22.08 -10.06 8.37
N PRO A 542 21.48 -10.92 9.22
CA PRO A 542 22.05 -11.25 10.52
C PRO A 542 23.49 -11.78 10.40
N ASP A 543 24.34 -11.41 11.36
CA ASP A 543 25.71 -11.89 11.47
C ASP A 543 25.76 -13.40 11.83
N ASP A 544 25.67 -14.28 10.83
CA ASP A 544 25.67 -15.74 11.01
C ASP A 544 26.99 -16.33 11.57
N GLY A 545 28.04 -15.52 11.73
CA GLY A 545 29.35 -16.00 12.16
C GLY A 545 29.98 -17.07 11.24
N GLY A 546 29.50 -17.19 9.99
CA GLY A 546 29.88 -18.23 9.04
C GLY A 546 30.11 -17.68 7.62
N ASP A 547 31.33 -17.88 7.12
CA ASP A 547 31.78 -17.61 5.75
C ASP A 547 30.87 -18.34 4.74
N ARG A 548 29.93 -17.62 4.09
CA ARG A 548 29.16 -18.16 2.97
C ARG A 548 30.08 -18.23 1.75
N VAL A 549 30.39 -19.45 1.34
CA VAL A 549 31.18 -19.72 0.15
C VAL A 549 30.31 -19.37 -1.06
N ALA A 550 30.69 -18.31 -1.78
CA ALA A 550 30.14 -17.95 -3.09
C ALA A 550 29.92 -19.21 -3.95
N GLY A 551 28.67 -19.45 -4.35
CA GLY A 551 28.30 -20.53 -5.23
C GLY A 551 28.92 -20.31 -6.61
N ASP A 552 29.71 -21.27 -7.08
CA ASP A 552 30.24 -21.26 -8.45
C ASP A 552 29.05 -21.29 -9.43
N ALA A 553 29.05 -20.35 -10.37
CA ALA A 553 28.18 -20.29 -11.54
C ALA A 553 28.33 -21.54 -12.41
N ASP A 554 27.50 -22.55 -12.16
CA ASP A 554 27.15 -23.61 -13.09
C ASP A 554 25.83 -24.23 -12.60
N GLY A 555 24.72 -23.76 -13.18
CA GLY A 555 23.37 -24.23 -12.89
C GLY A 555 23.26 -25.75 -12.93
N ASN A 556 22.97 -26.35 -11.78
CA ASN A 556 22.38 -27.68 -11.66
C ASN A 556 21.78 -27.85 -10.27
N VAL A 557 20.46 -27.61 -10.17
CA VAL A 557 19.64 -27.82 -8.98
C VAL A 557 19.60 -29.32 -8.64
N THR A 558 20.05 -29.71 -7.44
CA THR A 558 19.50 -30.83 -6.66
C THR A 558 20.02 -30.78 -5.21
N ASP A 559 19.07 -30.76 -4.27
CA ASP A 559 19.12 -31.27 -2.89
C ASP A 559 20.24 -30.79 -1.96
N ALA A 560 19.94 -29.89 -1.02
CA ALA A 560 20.38 -30.01 0.39
C ALA A 560 19.78 -28.93 1.33
N MET A 561 18.61 -29.19 1.90
CA MET A 561 18.33 -28.81 3.29
C MET A 561 17.63 -29.98 4.01
N ASN A 562 18.42 -30.96 4.44
CA ASN A 562 18.00 -31.82 5.54
C ASN A 562 19.24 -32.36 6.27
N ALA A 563 19.65 -31.68 7.33
CA ALA A 563 20.63 -32.20 8.27
C ALA A 563 20.42 -31.61 9.68
N THR A 564 19.43 -32.13 10.38
CA THR A 564 19.45 -32.14 11.86
C THR A 564 20.51 -33.16 12.32
N ASP A 565 21.58 -32.69 12.95
CA ASP A 565 22.58 -33.55 13.57
C ASP A 565 22.43 -33.55 15.10
N GLY A 566 22.05 -34.72 15.63
CA GLY A 566 21.82 -34.99 17.05
C GLY A 566 22.30 -36.40 17.43
N ASN A 567 23.59 -36.63 17.25
CA ASN A 567 24.36 -37.84 17.58
C ASN A 567 24.12 -38.41 19.01
N ALA A 568 23.84 -39.72 19.12
CA ALA A 568 24.49 -40.58 20.13
C ALA A 568 24.29 -42.11 19.93
N THR A 569 25.43 -42.79 19.74
CA THR A 569 25.82 -44.13 20.24
C THR A 569 25.41 -45.41 19.50
N ASP A 570 26.33 -45.85 18.64
CA ASP A 570 26.97 -47.18 18.53
C ASP A 570 26.39 -48.34 19.38
N GLU A 571 25.84 -49.37 18.72
CA GLU A 571 26.18 -50.80 18.92
C GLU A 571 25.40 -51.73 17.94
N ASN A 572 26.08 -52.18 16.89
CA ASN A 572 26.14 -53.58 16.41
C ASN A 572 24.88 -54.50 16.49
N ALA A 573 24.27 -54.88 15.34
CA ALA A 573 24.00 -56.28 14.92
C ALA A 573 22.92 -56.45 13.81
N THR A 574 23.33 -57.04 12.68
CA THR A 574 22.69 -58.08 11.84
C THR A 574 21.15 -58.17 11.68
N ASP A 575 20.73 -58.09 10.41
CA ASP A 575 19.99 -59.12 9.62
C ASP A 575 18.53 -59.45 10.00
N GLY A 576 17.60 -59.30 9.03
CA GLY A 576 16.38 -60.12 8.94
C GLY A 576 15.02 -59.42 8.85
N ASN A 577 14.53 -59.28 7.61
CA ASN A 577 13.19 -59.65 7.12
C ASN A 577 12.00 -59.83 8.10
N ALA A 578 10.85 -59.21 7.72
CA ALA A 578 9.48 -59.77 7.67
C ALA A 578 8.37 -59.01 8.47
N THR A 579 7.38 -58.54 7.70
CA THR A 579 5.90 -58.69 7.84
C THR A 579 5.25 -58.73 9.23
N ASP A 580 4.28 -57.85 9.49
CA ASP A 580 2.82 -58.15 9.57
C ASP A 580 2.05 -57.14 10.44
N GLU A 581 0.97 -56.61 9.84
CA GLU A 581 -0.40 -56.46 10.34
C GLU A 581 -0.74 -56.08 11.80
N MET A 582 -1.56 -55.02 11.89
CA MET A 582 -2.77 -54.83 12.74
C MET A 582 -2.62 -54.78 14.28
N ASN A 583 -3.05 -53.68 14.90
CA ASN A 583 -4.44 -53.46 15.34
C ASN A 583 -4.53 -52.45 16.51
N ALA A 584 -5.60 -51.66 16.51
CA ALA A 584 -6.03 -50.69 17.50
C ALA A 584 -6.17 -51.22 18.94
N THR A 585 -6.08 -50.35 19.95
CA THR A 585 -7.19 -49.99 20.88
C THR A 585 -6.77 -49.06 22.03
N ASP A 586 -7.56 -48.00 22.21
CA ASP A 586 -8.07 -47.34 23.43
C ASP A 586 -7.34 -47.45 24.79
N GLY A 587 -7.22 -46.30 25.47
CA GLY A 587 -6.85 -46.22 26.89
C GLY A 587 -6.99 -44.85 27.54
N ASN A 588 -8.22 -44.50 27.90
CA ASN A 588 -8.70 -43.32 28.64
C ASN A 588 -8.10 -43.13 30.08
N ALA A 589 -8.07 -41.86 30.52
CA ALA A 589 -8.41 -41.33 31.85
C ALA A 589 -7.34 -41.06 32.95
N THR A 590 -7.25 -39.76 33.29
CA THR A 590 -7.48 -39.09 34.60
C THR A 590 -6.36 -38.83 35.63
N ASP A 591 -6.30 -37.52 35.96
CA ASP A 591 -6.23 -36.85 37.28
C ASP A 591 -4.95 -36.85 38.13
N GLY A 592 -4.50 -35.62 38.46
CA GLY A 592 -4.23 -35.29 39.86
C GLY A 592 -3.16 -34.25 40.21
N ASN A 593 -3.59 -32.99 40.31
CA ASN A 593 -3.43 -32.12 41.49
C ASN A 593 -2.08 -31.39 41.78
N ALA A 594 -2.04 -30.12 41.34
CA ALA A 594 -1.78 -28.88 42.09
C ALA A 594 -0.77 -28.83 43.26
N THR A 595 0.16 -27.88 43.16
CA THR A 595 0.62 -27.01 44.27
C THR A 595 0.91 -25.60 43.75
N ALA A 596 0.28 -24.60 44.37
CA ALA A 596 0.48 -23.17 44.14
C ALA A 596 1.37 -22.55 45.24
N ALA A 597 2.21 -21.58 44.83
CA ALA A 597 2.89 -20.49 45.55
C ALA A 597 4.25 -20.27 44.84
N ASP A 598 4.65 -19.10 44.37
CA ASP A 598 4.57 -17.75 44.95
C ASP A 598 4.73 -16.71 43.82
N ALA A 599 4.11 -15.54 44.00
CA ALA A 599 3.99 -14.47 43.02
C ALA A 599 5.31 -13.70 42.81
N GLY A 600 5.57 -13.31 41.57
CA GLY A 600 6.59 -12.33 41.22
C GLY A 600 6.53 -11.95 39.74
N SER A 601 6.03 -10.73 39.48
CA SER A 601 6.21 -9.92 38.26
C SER A 601 5.87 -10.59 36.92
N GLY A 602 4.70 -10.30 36.36
CA GLY A 602 4.37 -10.64 34.99
C GLY A 602 5.26 -9.84 34.03
N GLY A 603 6.03 -10.54 33.22
CA GLY A 603 6.45 -10.07 31.90
C GLY A 603 5.45 -10.64 30.89
N GLN A 604 5.10 -9.83 29.89
CA GLN A 604 4.37 -10.27 28.70
C GLN A 604 5.07 -11.49 28.09
N ALA A 605 4.24 -12.38 27.58
CA ALA A 605 4.63 -13.69 27.10
C ALA A 605 5.27 -13.57 25.72
N ASP A 606 6.45 -14.17 25.59
CA ASP A 606 7.10 -14.49 24.33
C ASP A 606 6.23 -15.57 23.64
N GLY A 607 5.35 -15.14 22.73
CA GLY A 607 4.74 -15.99 21.71
C GLY A 607 5.82 -16.31 20.66
N GLU A 608 5.79 -17.51 20.10
CA GLU A 608 6.79 -18.01 19.14
C GLU A 608 6.53 -17.36 17.77
N VAL A 609 6.78 -16.04 17.71
CA VAL A 609 7.04 -15.23 16.52
C VAL A 609 8.43 -15.65 16.02
N VAL A 610 8.68 -15.63 14.70
CA VAL A 610 10.05 -15.73 14.17
C VAL A 610 10.96 -14.86 15.03
N PRO A 611 11.98 -15.42 15.72
CA PRO A 611 12.83 -14.61 16.57
C PRO A 611 13.37 -13.45 15.73
N ARG A 612 13.30 -12.20 16.23
CA ARG A 612 13.84 -11.03 15.51
C ARG A 612 15.30 -11.24 15.05
N ASP A 613 16.05 -12.11 15.72
CA ASP A 613 17.41 -12.53 15.34
C ASP A 613 17.49 -13.30 14.00
N GLU A 614 16.35 -13.71 13.41
CA GLU A 614 16.23 -14.37 12.10
C GLU A 614 15.79 -13.39 10.98
N LEU A 615 15.20 -12.23 11.35
CA LEU A 615 14.91 -11.11 10.44
C LEU A 615 16.16 -10.25 10.26
N TRP A 616 16.23 -9.53 9.14
CA TRP A 616 17.32 -8.60 8.85
C TRP A 616 17.26 -7.38 9.77
N ASP A 617 18.43 -6.94 10.24
CA ASP A 617 18.56 -5.73 11.03
C ASP A 617 18.31 -4.51 10.15
N MET A 618 17.48 -3.57 10.62
CA MET A 618 17.09 -2.37 9.88
C MET A 618 17.64 -1.10 10.53
N GLU A 619 18.23 -0.25 9.69
CA GLU A 619 18.76 1.04 10.07
C GLU A 619 18.13 2.15 9.21
N GLU A 620 17.64 3.21 9.84
CA GLU A 620 17.09 4.40 9.16
C GLU A 620 18.23 5.32 8.69
N LEU A 621 18.30 5.55 7.38
CA LEU A 621 19.34 6.37 6.76
C LEU A 621 19.15 7.84 7.10
N GLN A 622 20.27 8.52 7.38
CA GLN A 622 20.26 9.94 7.75
C GLN A 622 20.63 10.80 6.54
N VAL A 623 19.71 11.61 6.04
CA VAL A 623 19.94 12.46 4.86
C VAL A 623 20.78 13.69 5.23
N ALA A 624 22.01 13.74 4.73
CA ALA A 624 22.88 14.89 4.89
C ALA A 624 22.27 16.14 4.24
N GLY A 625 22.25 17.25 4.98
CA GLY A 625 21.79 18.53 4.46
C GLY A 625 20.34 18.88 4.76
N THR A 626 19.60 18.02 5.47
CA THR A 626 18.30 18.32 6.10
C THR A 626 18.47 18.66 7.59
N GLU A 627 17.44 19.23 8.24
CA GLU A 627 17.59 19.78 9.61
C GLU A 627 17.79 18.70 10.68
N ASP A 628 17.28 17.50 10.43
CA ASP A 628 17.19 16.38 11.38
C ASP A 628 17.52 15.01 10.74
N GLY A 629 17.98 14.98 9.49
CA GLY A 629 18.25 13.73 8.77
C GLY A 629 17.05 13.18 8.00
N SER A 630 15.89 13.85 8.08
CA SER A 630 14.66 13.47 7.36
C SER A 630 14.81 13.52 5.84
N PHE A 631 13.95 12.77 5.15
CA PHE A 631 13.79 12.82 3.70
C PHE A 631 12.45 13.52 3.34
N PRO A 632 12.49 14.80 2.91
CA PRO A 632 11.30 15.64 2.81
C PRO A 632 10.50 15.45 1.50
N TYR A 633 10.29 14.18 1.12
CA TYR A 633 9.56 13.75 -0.08
C TYR A 633 8.76 12.48 0.26
N PHE A 634 7.68 12.23 -0.47
CA PHE A 634 7.10 10.89 -0.51
C PHE A 634 8.02 9.96 -1.32
N VAL A 635 8.33 8.78 -0.77
CA VAL A 635 9.10 7.75 -1.48
C VAL A 635 8.17 7.03 -2.46
N ARG A 636 8.51 7.01 -3.74
CA ARG A 636 7.64 6.44 -4.79
C ARG A 636 8.14 5.12 -5.33
N GLN A 637 9.46 5.00 -5.54
CA GLN A 637 10.12 3.75 -5.96
C GLN A 637 11.64 3.87 -5.78
N PHE A 638 12.37 2.78 -6.00
CA PHE A 638 13.83 2.79 -6.15
C PHE A 638 14.27 2.26 -7.52
N GLY A 639 15.32 2.86 -8.07
CA GLY A 639 16.01 2.38 -9.27
C GLY A 639 17.46 2.00 -8.98
N GLN A 640 18.07 1.21 -9.86
CA GLN A 640 19.49 0.90 -9.81
C GLN A 640 20.12 0.94 -11.20
N ASP A 641 21.35 1.44 -11.30
CA ASP A 641 22.13 1.39 -12.53
C ASP A 641 23.06 0.17 -12.60
N ALA A 642 23.69 -0.02 -13.77
CA ALA A 642 24.59 -1.16 -14.00
C ALA A 642 25.89 -1.14 -13.16
N ASP A 643 26.22 -0.03 -12.52
CA ASP A 643 27.35 0.09 -11.60
C ASP A 643 26.94 -0.12 -10.13
N GLY A 644 25.66 -0.42 -9.88
CA GLY A 644 25.10 -0.70 -8.54
C GLY A 644 24.70 0.55 -7.77
N ASN A 645 24.64 1.73 -8.41
CA ASN A 645 24.18 2.95 -7.77
C ASN A 645 22.67 2.88 -7.57
N VAL A 646 22.21 3.24 -6.38
CA VAL A 646 20.79 3.23 -6.03
C VAL A 646 20.22 4.65 -6.13
N TYR A 647 19.01 4.75 -6.68
CA TYR A 647 18.28 5.98 -6.91
C TYR A 647 16.94 5.92 -6.19
N VAL A 648 16.53 7.04 -5.61
CA VAL A 648 15.21 7.24 -4.99
C VAL A 648 14.35 8.02 -5.98
N LEU A 649 13.21 7.45 -6.36
CA LEU A 649 12.13 8.10 -7.10
C LEU A 649 11.15 8.65 -6.07
N ALA A 650 10.77 9.91 -6.23
CA ALA A 650 10.06 10.64 -5.19
C ALA A 650 9.16 11.73 -5.76
N ASN A 651 8.17 12.18 -4.98
CA ASN A 651 7.42 13.40 -5.29
C ASN A 651 7.04 14.19 -4.03
N GLN A 652 6.62 15.45 -4.20
CA GLN A 652 6.38 16.37 -3.08
C GLN A 652 4.95 16.35 -2.54
N VAL A 653 4.00 15.77 -3.29
CA VAL A 653 2.55 15.88 -2.98
C VAL A 653 1.86 14.52 -2.83
N GLY A 654 2.55 13.40 -3.00
CA GLY A 654 2.02 12.05 -2.77
C GLY A 654 1.07 11.54 -3.85
N VAL A 655 0.46 12.43 -4.63
CA VAL A 655 -0.49 12.15 -5.73
C VAL A 655 0.12 12.52 -7.11
N PRO A 656 -0.42 12.01 -8.23
CA PRO A 656 0.08 12.31 -9.58
C PRO A 656 -0.35 13.70 -10.08
N GLU A 657 0.06 14.75 -9.38
CA GLU A 657 -0.22 16.14 -9.76
C GLU A 657 1.02 17.05 -9.83
N GLY A 658 0.99 17.95 -10.82
CA GLY A 658 2.02 18.96 -11.03
C GLY A 658 3.37 18.41 -11.47
N ASP A 659 4.39 19.27 -11.46
CA ASP A 659 5.77 18.90 -11.80
C ASP A 659 6.57 18.66 -10.50
N THR A 660 6.08 17.73 -9.66
CA THR A 660 6.56 17.54 -8.28
C THR A 660 7.50 16.34 -8.12
N GLY A 661 7.68 15.57 -9.17
CA GLY A 661 8.48 14.35 -9.22
C GLY A 661 9.97 14.61 -9.42
N ALA A 662 10.80 13.82 -8.75
CA ALA A 662 12.25 13.87 -8.81
C ALA A 662 12.89 12.48 -8.76
N VAL A 663 14.10 12.39 -9.32
CA VAL A 663 14.98 11.22 -9.24
C VAL A 663 16.29 11.65 -8.61
N MET A 664 16.67 10.99 -7.51
CA MET A 664 17.84 11.34 -6.71
C MET A 664 18.76 10.14 -6.54
N GLN A 665 20.05 10.30 -6.84
CA GLN A 665 21.06 9.26 -6.59
C GLN A 665 21.51 9.29 -5.13
N ILE A 666 21.64 8.12 -4.50
CA ILE A 666 22.32 7.98 -3.21
C ILE A 666 23.84 8.11 -3.43
N VAL A 667 24.43 9.12 -2.80
CA VAL A 667 25.85 9.48 -2.93
C VAL A 667 26.48 9.65 -1.54
N PRO A 668 27.82 9.81 -1.44
CA PRO A 668 28.44 10.12 -0.16
C PRO A 668 27.88 11.43 0.46
N PRO A 669 27.78 11.53 1.80
CA PRO A 669 27.10 12.65 2.48
C PRO A 669 27.67 14.05 2.21
N GLY A 670 28.88 14.14 1.65
CA GLY A 670 29.49 15.40 1.24
C GLY A 670 29.22 15.84 -0.21
N GLU A 671 28.50 15.02 -0.98
CA GLU A 671 28.32 15.18 -2.43
C GLU A 671 26.87 15.46 -2.84
N GLY A 672 25.91 15.24 -1.94
CA GLY A 672 24.49 15.51 -2.17
C GLY A 672 24.11 16.99 -2.14
N ASP A 673 22.89 17.26 -2.61
CA ASP A 673 22.23 18.55 -2.58
C ASP A 673 21.67 18.86 -1.18
N SER A 674 21.34 20.14 -0.94
CA SER A 674 20.58 20.52 0.26
C SER A 674 19.11 20.42 -0.08
N LEU A 675 18.44 19.41 0.48
CA LEU A 675 17.00 19.26 0.35
C LEU A 675 16.29 20.18 1.35
N SER A 676 15.09 20.63 1.00
CA SER A 676 14.24 21.43 1.89
C SER A 676 12.79 21.03 1.64
N PRO A 677 11.95 21.03 2.69
CA PRO A 677 10.52 20.79 2.52
C PRO A 677 9.91 21.78 1.51
N PRO A 678 8.81 21.41 0.83
CA PRO A 678 8.09 22.33 -0.04
C PRO A 678 7.71 23.62 0.72
N GLU A 679 7.87 24.79 0.10
CA GLU A 679 7.38 26.03 0.71
C GLU A 679 5.84 25.97 0.81
N GLU A 680 5.27 26.11 2.01
CA GLU A 680 3.81 26.20 2.22
C GLU A 680 3.21 27.32 1.33
N GLY A 681 2.64 26.95 0.20
CA GLY A 681 2.01 27.91 -0.72
C GLY A 681 1.95 27.55 -2.20
N ASP A 682 2.65 26.50 -2.67
CA ASP A 682 2.61 26.08 -4.09
C ASP A 682 1.85 24.76 -4.36
N VAL A 683 1.21 24.17 -3.33
CA VAL A 683 0.25 23.07 -3.54
C VAL A 683 -1.06 23.68 -4.04
N GLY A 684 -1.37 23.44 -5.31
CA GLY A 684 -2.31 24.19 -6.11
C GLY A 684 -3.78 24.05 -5.71
N GLY A 685 -4.28 24.99 -4.90
CA GLY A 685 -5.70 25.33 -4.89
C GLY A 685 -6.09 26.00 -6.21
N GLY A 686 -6.52 25.21 -7.20
CA GLY A 686 -6.97 25.66 -8.52
C GLY A 686 -8.31 26.40 -8.49
N ASP A 687 -8.38 27.56 -7.82
CA ASP A 687 -9.54 28.46 -7.94
C ASP A 687 -9.48 29.21 -9.27
N GLY A 688 -10.33 28.78 -10.20
CA GLY A 688 -10.54 29.43 -11.47
C GLY A 688 -11.10 30.85 -11.31
N GLU A 689 -10.24 31.87 -11.32
CA GLU A 689 -10.65 33.24 -11.62
C GLU A 689 -9.65 33.96 -12.56
N GLY A 690 -10.15 34.20 -13.78
CA GLY A 690 -10.02 35.49 -14.46
C GLY A 690 -8.61 36.07 -14.64
N ASN A 691 -8.02 35.78 -15.79
CA ASN A 691 -6.90 36.52 -16.39
C ASN A 691 -7.13 38.05 -16.39
N GLU A 692 -6.64 38.75 -15.36
CA GLU A 692 -6.35 40.18 -15.42
C GLU A 692 -4.83 40.38 -15.45
N THR A 693 -4.32 40.58 -16.67
CA THR A 693 -2.98 41.08 -16.94
C THR A 693 -2.78 42.45 -16.29
N ASP A 694 -1.81 42.58 -15.37
CA ASP A 694 -1.14 43.87 -15.12
C ASP A 694 0.34 43.78 -15.50
N GLY A 695 0.71 44.63 -16.46
CA GLY A 695 1.99 44.63 -17.14
C GLY A 695 3.02 45.49 -16.42
N GLY A 696 4.27 45.04 -16.45
CA GLY A 696 5.34 45.73 -15.73
C GLY A 696 6.75 45.58 -16.30
N ALA A 697 6.99 45.65 -17.62
CA ALA A 697 8.36 45.89 -18.11
C ALA A 697 8.46 46.49 -19.53
N ASN A 698 8.50 47.82 -19.60
CA ASN A 698 9.48 48.62 -20.32
C ASN A 698 9.79 48.30 -21.81
N GLU A 699 8.94 48.82 -22.72
CA GLU A 699 9.29 48.94 -24.14
C GLU A 699 10.31 50.06 -24.40
N THR A 700 11.36 49.75 -25.17
CA THR A 700 12.10 50.74 -25.96
C THR A 700 11.68 50.61 -27.42
N ALA A 701 11.08 51.69 -27.93
CA ALA A 701 10.46 51.82 -29.23
C ALA A 701 11.33 51.46 -30.44
N ASN A 702 10.71 50.85 -31.45
CA ASN A 702 10.91 51.29 -32.84
C ASN A 702 9.65 51.06 -33.70
N GLN A 703 9.13 52.15 -34.26
CA GLN A 703 7.97 52.20 -35.15
C GLN A 703 8.30 51.62 -36.53
N THR A 704 7.38 50.87 -37.15
CA THR A 704 7.11 50.99 -38.59
C THR A 704 5.68 50.53 -38.94
N GLU A 705 4.81 51.52 -39.16
CA GLU A 705 3.79 51.66 -40.21
C GLU A 705 2.90 50.50 -40.71
N ILE A 706 1.58 50.73 -40.55
CA ILE A 706 0.54 50.84 -41.60
C ILE A 706 -0.34 49.59 -41.89
N GLU A 707 -1.67 49.82 -41.89
CA GLU A 707 -2.64 48.98 -42.61
C GLU A 707 -4.00 48.69 -41.92
N ASP A 708 -4.82 49.71 -41.66
CA ASP A 708 -6.25 49.59 -41.28
C ASP A 708 -7.08 48.92 -42.40
N GLU A 709 -8.10 48.13 -42.06
CA GLU A 709 -9.48 48.20 -42.62
C GLU A 709 -10.39 47.10 -42.04
N GLY A 710 -11.27 47.50 -41.11
CA GLY A 710 -12.69 47.60 -41.44
C GLY A 710 -13.59 46.34 -41.44
N PHE A 711 -14.16 46.05 -40.28
CA PHE A 711 -15.60 45.86 -39.98
C PHE A 711 -16.56 45.32 -41.06
N GLY A 712 -17.41 44.37 -40.67
CA GLY A 712 -18.70 44.15 -41.35
C GLY A 712 -19.52 42.96 -40.88
N ASN A 713 -20.06 43.03 -39.67
CA ASN A 713 -21.12 42.18 -39.14
C ASN A 713 -22.42 42.36 -39.94
N GLU A 714 -23.18 41.29 -40.22
CA GLU A 714 -24.64 41.22 -39.97
C GLU A 714 -25.29 39.94 -40.53
N SER A 715 -26.06 39.34 -39.63
CA SER A 715 -27.05 38.28 -39.74
C SER A 715 -28.25 38.63 -40.64
N GLU A 716 -28.87 37.61 -41.26
CA GLU A 716 -30.27 37.18 -41.00
C GLU A 716 -30.76 36.21 -42.10
N ASN A 717 -31.00 34.96 -41.68
CA ASN A 717 -32.25 34.19 -41.77
C ASN A 717 -33.18 34.38 -42.99
N GLU A 718 -33.42 33.30 -43.76
CA GLU A 718 -34.79 32.88 -44.11
C GLU A 718 -34.87 31.44 -44.68
N SER A 719 -35.85 30.71 -44.17
CA SER A 719 -36.25 29.32 -44.43
C SER A 719 -36.86 29.05 -45.81
N GLY A 720 -36.74 27.81 -46.32
CA GLY A 720 -37.38 27.39 -47.58
C GLY A 720 -37.42 25.88 -47.89
N ASN A 721 -38.14 25.12 -47.06
CA ASN A 721 -38.93 23.88 -47.30
C ASN A 721 -38.72 22.95 -48.55
N ALA A 722 -38.57 21.65 -48.24
CA ALA A 722 -39.21 20.45 -48.82
C ALA A 722 -38.79 19.86 -50.21
N SER A 723 -38.22 18.64 -50.20
CA SER A 723 -38.93 17.33 -50.35
C SER A 723 -38.22 16.23 -51.18
N ASN A 724 -38.08 15.06 -50.52
CA ASN A 724 -38.28 13.66 -50.96
C ASN A 724 -37.60 13.03 -52.21
N ALA A 725 -36.86 11.94 -51.96
CA ALA A 725 -37.17 10.51 -52.29
C ALA A 725 -35.85 9.76 -52.56
N ALA A 726 -35.39 8.80 -51.75
CA ALA A 726 -35.93 7.48 -51.35
C ALA A 726 -35.66 6.32 -52.34
N ALA A 727 -35.28 5.19 -51.72
CA ALA A 727 -35.27 3.78 -52.13
C ALA A 727 -34.01 3.27 -52.86
N ASP A 728 -33.24 2.29 -52.37
CA ASP A 728 -33.45 1.06 -51.55
C ASP A 728 -33.30 -0.20 -52.40
N GLY A 729 -32.65 -1.20 -51.80
CA GLY A 729 -32.58 -2.57 -52.26
C GLY A 729 -31.62 -3.38 -51.40
#